data_AF-A0A415LEK4-F1
#
_entry.id   AF-A0A415LEK4-F1
#
_cell.length_a   1.000
_cell.length_b   1.000
_cell.length_c   1.000
_cell.angle_alpha   90.00
_cell.angle_beta   90.00
_cell.angle_gamma   90.00
#
_symmetry.space_group_name_H-M   'P 1'
#
loop_
_entity.id
_entity.type
_entity.pdbx_description
1 polymer ?
#
loop_
_entity_poly.entity_id
_entity_poly.type
_entity_poly.pdbx_seq_one_letter_code
_entity_poly.pdbx_strand_id
1 'polypeptide(L)'
;MKKGLIRKILAVILIIALVTGLENYAGIVDTTVKAADAFETSINGFPASYKTYLRKLHNKYPNWKFVPDNTGVDFFTAVENEASQNRSLIENAYSKYLKSNLAGDYNASTGKYIAKDGASWVSASKNCVAYFMDPRNFLDENHIYMFEQLAYDSSSQTQAGVEAILQGSFMYKNNIGYIDTAGKYQTTNTLYSAQIMTAAKTAKVSAYHIASKILQEIGSKANSKYAGMGASGSITGTYSKPYTGIYNFYNIGATSSANPIANGLKWAKSGSTYQRPWNTPQKSILGGAQYLGEKYINAGQNTMYLQRFNVKSNGTYSIYTHQYMTNISGAASEAASMADAYQSLGIAAHAKTFVIPVFNNMPNESNTITLGIRGNKKGVANSDVNVRKGPATSYDAVGVLPKNQAVTVTEVSNTDIEYGVRWLSNPYWYKVSFVKDGKKYTGYVSAAYVNLKSEYTIAKTGRLKLPTTLKTSEEVYYLSDNPAIATVDDAGNVKGIGAGTVTIHGFTAAGKSSVSTINVLAKSIHATGIKLNKTTLNLKNGTKEKLKATVTPNNTTDGNVTWKSSNKKIAKVTSRGNVYAKSVGECTVTATTANGKKVTCKVKVVPGTATIKATNNGYNSIKLTWNKLGDVTGYWIYRKTSGSKYKTIAKVSGTTVSYKDKNLVTGKKYYYKIKGYKKVGKTTYKGSKSKASKAYPKPAKVKITSIKSTAKGAKLYWKKVAGASGYVIHRSESKTGKYTKIKEIKKQTKISYNNTGLLKGKTYYYKVMAYRNMSGIYVYGKYSTVKQIRK
;
A
#
# COMPACT_ATOMS: atom_id res chain seq x y z
N MET A 1 36.09 -28.36 -25.21
CA MET A 1 35.45 -29.42 -24.40
C MET A 1 36.07 -29.43 -23.00
N LYS A 2 35.25 -29.27 -21.94
CA LYS A 2 35.56 -29.22 -20.46
C LYS A 2 34.89 -28.03 -19.72
N LYS A 3 33.68 -27.61 -20.13
CA LYS A 3 32.77 -26.75 -19.32
C LYS A 3 31.53 -27.48 -18.79
N GLY A 4 31.35 -28.76 -19.13
CA GLY A 4 30.16 -29.55 -18.79
C GLY A 4 30.26 -30.41 -17.52
N LEU A 5 31.46 -30.68 -17.01
CA LEU A 5 31.66 -31.64 -15.91
C LEU A 5 31.61 -31.01 -14.50
N ILE A 6 31.91 -29.71 -14.38
CA ILE A 6 31.89 -28.98 -13.09
C ILE A 6 30.47 -28.65 -12.64
N ARG A 7 29.49 -28.58 -13.57
CA ARG A 7 28.06 -28.39 -13.23
C ARG A 7 27.39 -29.62 -12.60
N LYS A 8 27.97 -30.82 -12.73
CA LYS A 8 27.38 -32.05 -12.16
C LYS A 8 27.88 -32.37 -10.74
N ILE A 9 29.02 -31.82 -10.31
CA ILE A 9 29.56 -32.06 -8.96
C ILE A 9 28.97 -31.07 -7.93
N LEU A 10 28.54 -29.87 -8.35
CA LEU A 10 27.79 -28.93 -7.50
C LEU A 10 26.31 -29.33 -7.28
N ALA A 11 25.75 -30.21 -8.12
CA ALA A 11 24.36 -30.66 -8.01
C ALA A 11 24.15 -31.71 -6.90
N VAL A 12 25.21 -32.40 -6.45
CA VAL A 12 25.10 -33.48 -5.44
C VAL A 12 25.30 -32.96 -4.01
N ILE A 13 26.03 -31.85 -3.82
CA ILE A 13 26.18 -31.20 -2.50
C ILE A 13 24.97 -30.30 -2.16
N LEU A 14 24.17 -29.88 -3.16
CA LEU A 14 22.97 -29.07 -2.94
C LEU A 14 21.73 -29.90 -2.51
N ILE A 15 21.74 -31.23 -2.71
CA ILE A 15 20.58 -32.10 -2.42
C ILE A 15 20.50 -32.50 -0.94
N ILE A 16 21.61 -32.43 -0.18
CA ILE A 16 21.61 -32.72 1.26
C ILE A 16 21.18 -31.48 2.10
N ALA A 17 21.27 -30.27 1.55
CA ALA A 17 20.77 -29.05 2.20
C ALA A 17 19.25 -28.79 1.97
N LEU A 18 18.61 -29.55 1.09
CA LEU A 18 17.20 -29.38 0.73
C LEU A 18 16.22 -30.24 1.57
N VAL A 19 16.71 -31.04 2.52
CA VAL A 19 15.87 -31.93 3.36
C VAL A 19 15.61 -31.37 4.77
N THR A 20 16.22 -30.24 5.16
CA THR A 20 15.92 -29.56 6.46
C THR A 20 15.32 -28.15 6.31
N GLY A 21 15.00 -27.72 5.09
CA GLY A 21 14.46 -26.37 4.80
C GLY A 21 12.99 -26.31 4.39
N LEU A 22 12.27 -27.43 4.44
CA LEU A 22 10.89 -27.55 3.95
C LEU A 22 9.92 -27.73 5.12
N GLU A 23 9.78 -26.70 5.94
CA GLU A 23 8.59 -26.47 6.78
C GLU A 23 8.69 -25.06 7.36
N ASN A 24 8.25 -24.06 6.59
CA ASN A 24 7.64 -22.79 7.05
C ASN A 24 7.47 -21.83 5.86
N TYR A 25 6.61 -22.21 4.92
CA TYR A 25 6.07 -21.30 3.90
C TYR A 25 4.58 -21.10 4.14
N ALA A 26 4.23 -20.51 5.27
CA ALA A 26 2.91 -19.96 5.54
C ALA A 26 2.99 -18.98 6.71
N GLY A 27 2.76 -17.69 6.43
CA GLY A 27 2.53 -16.67 7.45
C GLY A 27 3.68 -15.68 7.61
N ILE A 28 3.50 -14.49 7.03
CA ILE A 28 4.14 -13.28 7.55
C ILE A 28 3.54 -13.06 8.94
N VAL A 29 4.23 -13.54 9.96
CA VAL A 29 3.95 -13.21 11.36
C VAL A 29 5.13 -12.38 11.84
N ASP A 30 4.83 -11.10 12.01
CA ASP A 30 5.49 -10.20 12.94
C ASP A 30 5.73 -10.94 14.27
N THR A 31 6.94 -11.44 14.47
CA THR A 31 7.30 -12.21 15.67
C THR A 31 8.50 -11.55 16.32
N THR A 32 8.16 -10.59 17.17
CA THR A 32 8.76 -10.37 18.49
C THR A 32 10.28 -10.18 18.53
N VAL A 33 10.63 -8.90 18.67
CA VAL A 33 11.87 -8.38 19.26
C VAL A 33 12.39 -9.30 20.37
N LYS A 34 13.45 -10.06 20.08
CA LYS A 34 14.39 -10.47 21.12
C LYS A 34 15.06 -9.20 21.64
N ALA A 35 15.35 -9.15 22.94
CA ALA A 35 16.14 -8.08 23.55
C ALA A 35 17.32 -7.68 22.64
N ALA A 36 17.52 -6.37 22.48
CA ALA A 36 18.22 -5.71 21.38
C ALA A 36 19.42 -6.49 20.80
N ASP A 37 19.20 -7.15 19.66
CA ASP A 37 20.25 -7.60 18.76
C ASP A 37 21.16 -6.39 18.43
N ALA A 38 22.48 -6.57 18.48
CA ALA A 38 23.47 -5.53 18.19
C ALA A 38 23.21 -4.89 16.82
N PHE A 39 22.69 -5.67 15.86
CA PHE A 39 22.27 -5.17 14.57
C PHE A 39 21.09 -4.18 14.66
N GLU A 40 20.02 -4.51 15.38
CA GLU A 40 18.86 -3.62 15.53
C GLU A 40 19.25 -2.29 16.19
N THR A 41 20.13 -2.33 17.19
CA THR A 41 20.70 -1.12 17.79
C THR A 41 21.47 -0.28 16.77
N SER A 42 22.24 -0.92 15.90
CA SER A 42 23.05 -0.23 14.88
C SER A 42 22.20 0.53 13.84
N ILE A 43 20.96 0.09 13.56
CA ILE A 43 20.07 0.72 12.59
C ILE A 43 18.98 1.59 13.23
N ASN A 44 19.10 1.94 14.52
CA ASN A 44 18.11 2.76 15.22
C ASN A 44 17.92 4.15 14.61
N GLY A 45 18.96 4.70 13.97
CA GLY A 45 18.88 6.00 13.27
C GLY A 45 18.11 5.97 11.96
N PHE A 46 17.67 4.79 11.46
CA PHE A 46 16.89 4.69 10.23
C PHE A 46 15.37 4.73 10.49
N PRO A 47 14.60 5.40 9.60
CA PRO A 47 13.14 5.28 9.60
C PRO A 47 12.67 3.83 9.38
N ALA A 48 11.48 3.50 9.89
CA ALA A 48 10.91 2.16 9.78
C ALA A 48 10.80 1.63 8.33
N SER A 49 10.61 2.52 7.36
CA SER A 49 10.53 2.17 5.92
C SER A 49 11.83 1.60 5.35
N TYR A 50 12.99 1.83 5.98
CA TYR A 50 14.28 1.30 5.54
C TYR A 50 14.57 -0.07 6.14
N LYS A 51 14.14 -0.30 7.39
CA LYS A 51 14.61 -1.41 8.23
C LYS A 51 14.38 -2.80 7.61
N THR A 52 13.28 -3.00 6.89
CA THR A 52 12.99 -4.28 6.21
C THR A 52 14.06 -4.65 5.19
N TYR A 53 14.55 -3.68 4.42
CA TYR A 53 15.59 -3.90 3.41
C TYR A 53 16.94 -4.18 4.08
N LEU A 54 17.29 -3.37 5.10
CA LEU A 54 18.56 -3.52 5.83
C LEU A 54 18.67 -4.88 6.53
N ARG A 55 17.59 -5.37 7.14
CA ARG A 55 17.54 -6.72 7.75
C ARG A 55 17.83 -7.83 6.74
N LYS A 56 17.25 -7.74 5.53
CA LYS A 56 17.49 -8.73 4.47
C LYS A 56 18.96 -8.75 4.06
N LEU A 57 19.57 -7.58 3.90
CA LEU A 57 20.97 -7.45 3.54
C LEU A 57 21.90 -7.93 4.66
N HIS A 58 21.63 -7.55 5.91
CA HIS A 58 22.43 -8.00 7.05
C HIS A 58 22.38 -9.52 7.24
N ASN A 59 21.20 -10.14 7.08
CA ASN A 59 21.07 -11.59 7.17
C ASN A 59 21.92 -12.32 6.11
N LYS A 60 22.11 -11.72 4.92
CA LYS A 60 22.98 -12.26 3.87
C LYS A 60 24.46 -11.90 4.09
N TYR A 61 24.73 -10.71 4.62
CA TYR A 61 26.07 -10.15 4.81
C TYR A 61 26.23 -9.58 6.24
N PRO A 62 26.50 -10.43 7.24
CA PRO A 62 26.52 -10.02 8.64
C PRO A 62 27.60 -8.99 9.00
N ASN A 63 28.67 -8.91 8.20
CA ASN A 63 29.79 -8.00 8.41
C ASN A 63 29.55 -6.60 7.80
N TRP A 64 28.40 -6.38 7.16
CA TRP A 64 28.05 -5.08 6.60
C TRP A 64 27.48 -4.14 7.66
N LYS A 65 27.94 -2.89 7.63
CA LYS A 65 27.51 -1.81 8.51
C LYS A 65 26.68 -0.80 7.70
N PHE A 66 25.54 -0.39 8.24
CA PHE A 66 24.67 0.61 7.62
C PHE A 66 24.61 1.86 8.49
N VAL A 67 24.82 3.02 7.89
CA VAL A 67 24.88 4.31 8.59
C VAL A 67 23.90 5.28 7.92
N PRO A 68 22.95 5.87 8.65
CA PRO A 68 22.04 6.85 8.08
C PRO A 68 22.77 8.19 7.88
N ASP A 69 22.62 8.79 6.69
CA ASP A 69 23.03 10.16 6.40
C ASP A 69 21.80 11.06 6.33
N ASN A 70 21.44 11.67 7.45
CA ASN A 70 20.28 12.56 7.52
C ASN A 70 20.56 13.84 6.71
N THR A 71 19.97 13.94 5.53
CA THR A 71 20.30 15.00 4.57
C THR A 71 19.82 16.38 5.03
N GLY A 72 18.75 16.41 5.83
CA GLY A 72 18.02 17.63 6.19
C GLY A 72 17.15 18.18 5.06
N VAL A 73 17.12 17.49 3.91
CA VAL A 73 16.42 17.92 2.70
C VAL A 73 15.06 17.24 2.61
N ASP A 74 14.03 17.99 2.27
CA ASP A 74 12.70 17.45 1.93
C ASP A 74 12.75 16.68 0.61
N PHE A 75 12.25 15.44 0.61
CA PHE A 75 12.34 14.54 -0.55
C PHE A 75 11.73 15.14 -1.81
N PHE A 76 10.53 15.71 -1.70
CA PHE A 76 9.78 16.26 -2.84
C PHE A 76 10.49 17.49 -3.41
N THR A 77 10.99 18.36 -2.54
CA THR A 77 11.83 19.49 -2.92
C THR A 77 13.11 19.04 -3.64
N ALA A 78 13.73 17.94 -3.20
CA ALA A 78 14.92 17.39 -3.84
C ALA A 78 14.61 16.91 -5.27
N VAL A 79 13.49 16.23 -5.47
CA VAL A 79 13.02 15.79 -6.80
C VAL A 79 12.80 16.98 -7.74
N GLU A 80 12.17 18.05 -7.27
CA GLU A 80 11.95 19.26 -8.08
C GLU A 80 13.26 19.91 -8.52
N ASN A 81 14.24 20.01 -7.61
CA ASN A 81 15.54 20.57 -7.94
C ASN A 81 16.31 19.68 -8.94
N GLU A 82 16.33 18.37 -8.74
CA GLU A 82 17.00 17.40 -9.63
C GLU A 82 16.34 17.27 -11.00
N ALA A 83 15.02 17.48 -11.10
CA ALA A 83 14.30 17.49 -12.37
C ALA A 83 14.49 18.80 -13.16
N SER A 84 15.15 19.81 -12.58
CA SER A 84 15.36 21.11 -13.19
C SER A 84 16.77 21.25 -13.81
N GLN A 85 16.97 22.29 -14.63
CA GLN A 85 18.28 22.71 -15.12
C GLN A 85 19.10 21.62 -15.81
N ASN A 86 18.43 20.63 -16.43
CA ASN A 86 19.06 19.49 -17.11
C ASN A 86 20.00 18.66 -16.21
N ARG A 87 19.86 18.71 -14.87
CA ARG A 87 20.69 17.93 -13.93
C ARG A 87 20.49 16.41 -14.09
N SER A 88 19.26 16.02 -14.45
CA SER A 88 18.88 14.62 -14.59
C SER A 88 18.46 14.27 -16.02
N LEU A 89 19.33 13.52 -16.70
CA LEU A 89 19.12 13.08 -18.08
C LEU A 89 18.96 11.56 -18.16
N ILE A 90 18.24 11.12 -19.19
CA ILE A 90 18.00 9.72 -19.53
C ILE A 90 18.15 9.53 -21.05
N GLU A 91 18.59 8.35 -21.49
CA GLU A 91 18.68 8.09 -22.92
C GLU A 91 17.29 8.07 -23.59
N ASN A 92 17.21 8.66 -24.78
CA ASN A 92 15.97 8.78 -25.54
C ASN A 92 15.45 7.41 -26.03
N ALA A 93 16.30 6.38 -26.07
CA ALA A 93 15.90 5.02 -26.40
C ALA A 93 15.02 4.35 -25.33
N TYR A 94 15.07 4.83 -24.09
CA TYR A 94 14.28 4.28 -22.99
C TYR A 94 12.82 4.74 -23.02
N SER A 95 12.01 4.12 -22.16
CA SER A 95 10.57 4.31 -22.07
C SER A 95 10.17 5.79 -22.04
N LYS A 96 9.19 6.15 -22.86
CA LYS A 96 8.58 7.50 -22.87
C LYS A 96 8.00 7.92 -21.51
N TYR A 97 7.68 6.96 -20.66
CA TYR A 97 7.12 7.21 -19.32
C TYR A 97 8.16 7.68 -18.29
N LEU A 98 9.44 7.65 -18.65
CA LEU A 98 10.56 8.09 -17.82
C LEU A 98 11.15 9.44 -18.30
N LYS A 99 10.56 10.04 -19.33
CA LYS A 99 11.07 11.24 -20.00
C LYS A 99 10.15 12.43 -19.76
N SER A 100 10.72 13.58 -19.47
CA SER A 100 9.97 14.82 -19.26
C SER A 100 9.23 15.24 -20.52
N ASN A 101 8.00 15.70 -20.34
CA ASN A 101 7.16 16.22 -21.40
C ASN A 101 6.82 17.71 -21.20
N LEU A 102 7.58 18.39 -20.32
CA LEU A 102 7.45 19.82 -20.06
C LEU A 102 7.86 20.65 -21.29
N ALA A 103 7.39 21.90 -21.31
CA ALA A 103 7.81 22.86 -22.31
C ALA A 103 9.34 23.05 -22.24
N GLY A 104 10.02 22.92 -23.38
CA GLY A 104 11.48 22.95 -23.47
C GLY A 104 12.15 21.57 -23.44
N ASP A 105 11.43 20.50 -23.05
CA ASP A 105 11.93 19.11 -23.08
C ASP A 105 11.28 18.27 -24.19
N TYR A 106 10.11 18.68 -24.67
CA TYR A 106 9.35 17.98 -25.70
C TYR A 106 8.77 18.95 -26.73
N ASN A 107 8.96 18.64 -28.01
CA ASN A 107 8.37 19.38 -29.11
C ASN A 107 7.05 18.73 -29.55
N ALA A 108 5.94 19.38 -29.23
CA ALA A 108 4.61 18.91 -29.53
C ALA A 108 4.27 18.89 -31.04
N SER A 109 4.87 19.75 -31.86
CA SER A 109 4.56 19.75 -33.30
C SER A 109 5.23 18.60 -34.04
N THR A 110 6.41 18.17 -33.59
CA THR A 110 7.17 17.07 -34.22
C THR A 110 7.02 15.73 -33.50
N GLY A 111 6.50 15.74 -32.26
CA GLY A 111 6.38 14.54 -31.43
C GLY A 111 7.71 14.02 -30.89
N LYS A 112 8.75 14.86 -30.86
CA LYS A 112 10.12 14.47 -30.49
C LYS A 112 10.56 15.12 -29.17
N TYR A 113 11.32 14.37 -28.38
CA TYR A 113 12.02 14.91 -27.21
C TYR A 113 13.21 15.78 -27.65
N ILE A 114 13.50 16.80 -26.86
CA ILE A 114 14.58 17.77 -27.12
C ILE A 114 15.85 17.26 -26.45
N ALA A 115 16.89 17.02 -27.25
CA ALA A 115 18.19 16.59 -26.76
C ALA A 115 18.86 17.69 -25.90
N LYS A 116 19.52 17.28 -24.82
CA LYS A 116 20.18 18.16 -23.84
C LYS A 116 21.68 17.95 -23.77
N ASP A 117 22.13 16.73 -24.06
CA ASP A 117 23.53 16.35 -24.13
C ASP A 117 23.73 15.35 -25.27
N GLY A 118 24.61 15.68 -26.21
CA GLY A 118 24.72 14.99 -27.49
C GLY A 118 23.37 14.86 -28.23
N ALA A 119 23.23 13.82 -29.03
CA ALA A 119 22.01 13.57 -29.83
C ALA A 119 20.96 12.69 -29.13
N SER A 120 21.34 11.98 -28.05
CA SER A 120 20.55 10.89 -27.47
C SER A 120 20.07 11.14 -26.04
N TRP A 121 20.60 12.11 -25.29
CA TRP A 121 20.19 12.35 -23.90
C TRP A 121 19.12 13.43 -23.80
N VAL A 122 18.06 13.14 -23.06
CA VAL A 122 16.89 14.00 -22.87
C VAL A 122 16.54 14.11 -21.40
N SER A 123 15.77 15.13 -21.01
CA SER A 123 15.38 15.34 -19.61
C SER A 123 14.56 14.16 -19.06
N ALA A 124 14.94 13.67 -17.88
CA ALA A 124 14.16 12.67 -17.15
C ALA A 124 12.88 13.30 -16.58
N SER A 125 11.79 12.52 -16.49
CA SER A 125 10.56 12.98 -15.85
C SER A 125 10.70 12.99 -14.32
N LYS A 126 9.89 13.81 -13.63
CA LYS A 126 9.88 13.88 -12.15
C LYS A 126 9.66 12.51 -11.48
N ASN A 127 8.79 11.66 -12.04
CA ASN A 127 8.61 10.29 -11.53
C ASN A 127 9.85 9.40 -11.72
N CYS A 128 10.64 9.62 -12.77
CA CYS A 128 11.90 8.93 -12.98
C CYS A 128 12.94 9.41 -11.95
N VAL A 129 13.06 10.73 -11.77
CA VAL A 129 13.94 11.34 -10.76
C VAL A 129 13.59 10.84 -9.35
N ALA A 130 12.31 10.86 -8.98
CA ALA A 130 11.85 10.34 -7.69
C ALA A 130 12.21 8.86 -7.46
N TYR A 131 12.14 8.03 -8.51
CA TYR A 131 12.55 6.63 -8.39
C TYR A 131 14.04 6.49 -8.07
N PHE A 132 14.92 7.20 -8.78
CA PHE A 132 16.37 7.11 -8.58
C PHE A 132 16.89 7.84 -7.34
N MET A 133 16.15 8.82 -6.83
CA MET A 133 16.49 9.51 -5.58
C MET A 133 15.99 8.78 -4.33
N ASP A 134 15.05 7.84 -4.43
CA ASP A 134 14.59 7.09 -3.25
C ASP A 134 15.58 5.96 -2.94
N PRO A 135 16.39 6.05 -1.86
CA PRO A 135 17.44 5.08 -1.61
C PRO A 135 16.90 3.67 -1.38
N ARG A 136 15.64 3.55 -0.93
CA ARG A 136 14.98 2.27 -0.65
C ARG A 136 14.80 1.41 -1.89
N ASN A 137 14.75 2.01 -3.09
CA ASN A 137 14.67 1.28 -4.35
C ASN A 137 15.97 0.52 -4.69
N PHE A 138 17.07 0.81 -3.99
CA PHE A 138 18.41 0.27 -4.26
C PHE A 138 19.03 -0.43 -3.05
N LEU A 139 18.23 -0.73 -2.02
CA LEU A 139 18.67 -1.52 -0.87
C LEU A 139 18.52 -3.02 -1.15
N ASP A 140 19.21 -3.46 -2.19
CA ASP A 140 19.38 -4.85 -2.62
C ASP A 140 20.87 -5.19 -2.78
N GLU A 141 21.18 -6.45 -3.09
CA GLU A 141 22.56 -6.96 -3.13
C GLU A 141 23.40 -6.44 -4.30
N ASN A 142 22.76 -5.85 -5.32
CA ASN A 142 23.40 -5.39 -6.53
C ASN A 142 23.61 -3.88 -6.52
N HIS A 143 22.66 -3.11 -5.97
CA HIS A 143 22.67 -1.66 -6.07
C HIS A 143 23.12 -0.94 -4.81
N ILE A 144 23.18 -1.62 -3.66
CA ILE A 144 23.57 -0.97 -2.39
C ILE A 144 24.97 -0.34 -2.44
N TYR A 145 25.86 -0.82 -3.31
CA TYR A 145 27.21 -0.27 -3.48
C TYR A 145 27.24 1.19 -3.90
N MET A 146 26.14 1.74 -4.42
CA MET A 146 26.04 3.18 -4.65
C MET A 146 26.15 4.00 -3.35
N PHE A 147 25.94 3.36 -2.20
CA PHE A 147 26.05 3.91 -0.86
C PHE A 147 27.35 3.49 -0.14
N GLU A 148 28.26 2.73 -0.77
CA GLU A 148 29.52 2.31 -0.14
C GLU A 148 30.35 3.52 0.27
N GLN A 149 30.84 3.53 1.51
CA GLN A 149 31.67 4.58 2.08
C GLN A 149 33.03 4.62 1.40
N LEU A 150 33.27 5.67 0.61
CA LEU A 150 34.51 5.87 -0.12
C LEU A 150 35.56 6.68 0.65
N ALA A 151 35.19 7.34 1.75
CA ALA A 151 36.13 8.05 2.62
C ALA A 151 36.79 7.12 3.66
N TYR A 152 38.01 7.48 4.08
CA TYR A 152 38.72 6.78 5.14
C TYR A 152 37.99 6.90 6.47
N ASP A 153 37.83 5.77 7.16
CA ASP A 153 37.24 5.70 8.51
C ASP A 153 38.09 4.76 9.38
N SER A 154 38.90 5.34 10.26
CA SER A 154 39.77 4.58 11.16
C SER A 154 39.02 3.70 12.17
N SER A 155 37.72 3.95 12.40
CA SER A 155 36.93 3.15 13.34
C SER A 155 36.46 1.82 12.76
N SER A 156 36.36 1.71 11.42
CA SER A 156 35.87 0.51 10.73
C SER A 156 36.88 -0.12 9.78
N GLN A 157 37.94 0.62 9.40
CA GLN A 157 38.94 0.17 8.44
C GLN A 157 40.25 -0.20 9.13
N THR A 158 40.63 -1.47 9.04
CA THR A 158 41.84 -2.03 9.68
C THR A 158 42.75 -2.69 8.66
N GLN A 159 44.04 -2.83 8.98
CA GLN A 159 44.97 -3.57 8.13
C GLN A 159 44.55 -5.04 7.94
N ALA A 160 44.00 -5.67 8.98
CA ALA A 160 43.46 -7.04 8.88
C ALA A 160 42.28 -7.12 7.91
N GLY A 161 41.40 -6.10 7.89
CA GLY A 161 40.33 -6.00 6.90
C GLY A 161 40.85 -5.81 5.47
N VAL A 162 41.92 -5.04 5.29
CA VAL A 162 42.60 -4.94 3.99
C VAL A 162 43.19 -6.30 3.58
N GLU A 163 43.87 -7.01 4.49
CA GLU A 163 44.38 -8.37 4.21
C GLU A 163 43.28 -9.36 3.83
N ALA A 164 42.11 -9.27 4.46
CA ALA A 164 40.96 -10.10 4.07
C ALA A 164 40.57 -9.85 2.60
N ILE A 165 40.49 -8.58 2.17
CA ILE A 165 40.21 -8.23 0.76
C ILE A 165 41.30 -8.71 -0.19
N LEU A 166 42.57 -8.64 0.23
CA LEU A 166 43.70 -9.05 -0.59
C LEU A 166 43.84 -10.58 -0.69
N GLN A 167 43.14 -11.36 0.13
CA GLN A 167 43.25 -12.81 0.18
C GLN A 167 43.13 -13.46 -1.21
N GLY A 168 44.07 -14.33 -1.54
CA GLY A 168 44.13 -14.99 -2.85
C GLY A 168 44.77 -14.16 -3.97
N SER A 169 45.26 -12.94 -3.67
CA SER A 169 46.06 -12.14 -4.59
C SER A 169 47.57 -12.18 -4.26
N PHE A 170 48.39 -11.74 -5.20
CA PHE A 170 49.84 -11.57 -5.00
C PHE A 170 50.20 -10.59 -3.87
N MET A 171 49.26 -9.76 -3.42
CA MET A 171 49.47 -8.77 -2.36
C MET A 171 49.22 -9.33 -0.95
N TYR A 172 48.51 -10.47 -0.83
CA TYR A 172 48.12 -11.05 0.46
C TYR A 172 49.35 -11.45 1.28
N LYS A 173 49.49 -10.89 2.49
CA LYS A 173 50.61 -11.15 3.42
C LYS A 173 52.00 -11.05 2.78
N ASN A 174 52.14 -10.26 1.70
CA ASN A 174 53.39 -10.12 0.97
C ASN A 174 53.96 -8.72 1.14
N ASN A 175 55.27 -8.68 1.33
CA ASN A 175 56.04 -7.45 1.23
C ASN A 175 56.10 -6.99 -0.23
N ILE A 176 56.18 -5.67 -0.43
CA ILE A 176 56.29 -5.09 -1.76
C ILE A 176 57.65 -5.43 -2.35
N GLY A 177 57.64 -6.15 -3.47
CA GLY A 177 58.78 -6.33 -4.38
C GLY A 177 58.58 -5.47 -5.62
N TYR A 178 59.66 -4.99 -6.23
CA TYR A 178 59.58 -4.17 -7.44
C TYR A 178 60.88 -4.14 -8.23
N ILE A 179 60.79 -3.81 -9.51
CA ILE A 179 61.91 -3.44 -10.38
C ILE A 179 62.12 -1.92 -10.33
N ASP A 180 63.33 -1.45 -10.06
CA ASP A 180 63.66 -0.02 -10.08
C ASP A 180 63.88 0.51 -11.51
N THR A 181 64.12 1.81 -11.66
CA THR A 181 64.34 2.45 -12.97
C THR A 181 65.64 2.01 -13.65
N ALA A 182 66.57 1.37 -12.92
CA ALA A 182 67.77 0.74 -13.46
C ALA A 182 67.54 -0.72 -13.89
N GLY A 183 66.31 -1.24 -13.73
CA GLY A 183 65.95 -2.61 -14.10
C GLY A 183 66.33 -3.65 -13.04
N LYS A 184 66.70 -3.26 -11.82
CA LYS A 184 67.10 -4.18 -10.75
C LYS A 184 65.92 -4.49 -9.82
N TYR A 185 65.85 -5.75 -9.37
CA TYR A 185 64.85 -6.19 -8.41
C TYR A 185 65.20 -5.71 -7.00
N GLN A 186 64.19 -5.18 -6.32
CA GLN A 186 64.23 -4.62 -4.98
C GLN A 186 63.12 -5.24 -4.14
N THR A 187 63.38 -5.42 -2.85
CA THR A 187 62.40 -5.87 -1.85
C THR A 187 62.30 -4.87 -0.72
N THR A 188 61.12 -4.76 -0.12
CA THR A 188 60.88 -3.91 1.03
C THR A 188 60.46 -4.73 2.25
N ASN A 189 60.44 -4.13 3.44
CA ASN A 189 59.83 -4.72 4.64
C ASN A 189 58.39 -4.22 4.85
N THR A 190 57.74 -3.71 3.79
CA THR A 190 56.41 -3.12 3.86
C THR A 190 55.40 -4.03 3.19
N LEU A 191 54.42 -4.50 3.96
CA LEU A 191 53.27 -5.23 3.42
C LEU A 191 52.43 -4.33 2.51
N TYR A 192 51.84 -4.89 1.46
CA TYR A 192 50.86 -4.17 0.63
C TYR A 192 49.69 -3.63 1.46
N SER A 193 49.19 -4.41 2.41
CA SER A 193 48.11 -3.97 3.31
C SER A 193 48.51 -2.75 4.14
N ALA A 194 49.73 -2.72 4.67
CA ALA A 194 50.26 -1.59 5.42
C ALA A 194 50.39 -0.34 4.54
N GLN A 195 50.90 -0.49 3.31
CA GLN A 195 51.00 0.63 2.36
C GLN A 195 49.63 1.17 1.96
N ILE A 196 48.63 0.29 1.75
CA ILE A 196 47.26 0.69 1.45
C ILE A 196 46.65 1.46 2.63
N MET A 197 46.89 1.04 3.88
CA MET A 197 46.44 1.79 5.06
C MET A 197 47.09 3.19 5.13
N THR A 198 48.38 3.29 4.84
CA THR A 198 49.09 4.58 4.77
C THR A 198 48.50 5.47 3.66
N ALA A 199 48.28 4.92 2.47
CA ALA A 199 47.67 5.61 1.35
C ALA A 199 46.25 6.10 1.69
N ALA A 200 45.43 5.24 2.30
CA ALA A 200 44.08 5.54 2.73
C ALA A 200 44.03 6.71 3.71
N LYS A 201 44.83 6.65 4.78
CA LYS A 201 44.91 7.72 5.79
C LYS A 201 45.38 9.05 5.19
N THR A 202 46.35 9.00 4.30
CA THR A 202 46.97 10.20 3.71
C THR A 202 46.05 10.85 2.67
N ALA A 203 45.45 10.04 1.79
CA ALA A 203 44.55 10.50 0.74
C ALA A 203 43.13 10.77 1.23
N LYS A 204 42.80 10.34 2.47
CA LYS A 204 41.46 10.34 3.09
C LYS A 204 40.44 9.49 2.33
N VAL A 205 40.91 8.46 1.64
CA VAL A 205 40.10 7.50 0.86
C VAL A 205 40.02 6.16 1.59
N SER A 206 38.90 5.47 1.47
CA SER A 206 38.66 4.17 2.10
C SER A 206 39.74 3.15 1.73
N ALA A 207 40.37 2.54 2.74
CA ALA A 207 41.38 1.50 2.56
C ALA A 207 40.78 0.27 1.85
N TYR A 208 39.52 -0.04 2.14
CA TYR A 208 38.81 -1.16 1.53
C TYR A 208 38.45 -0.85 0.07
N HIS A 209 38.06 0.39 -0.23
CA HIS A 209 37.84 0.85 -1.60
C HIS A 209 39.15 0.80 -2.41
N ILE A 210 40.26 1.31 -1.86
CA ILE A 210 41.58 1.26 -2.50
C ILE A 210 41.97 -0.18 -2.82
N ALA A 211 41.93 -1.08 -1.84
CA ALA A 211 42.32 -2.48 -2.03
C ALA A 211 41.48 -3.16 -3.12
N SER A 212 40.15 -2.99 -3.06
CA SER A 212 39.23 -3.59 -4.02
C SER A 212 39.40 -3.00 -5.42
N LYS A 213 39.59 -1.67 -5.52
CA LYS A 213 39.80 -0.97 -6.80
C LYS A 213 41.10 -1.41 -7.46
N ILE A 214 42.18 -1.55 -6.70
CA ILE A 214 43.44 -2.10 -7.22
C ILE A 214 43.20 -3.50 -7.81
N LEU A 215 42.59 -4.41 -7.06
CA LEU A 215 42.31 -5.77 -7.55
C LEU A 215 41.43 -5.78 -8.81
N GLN A 216 40.44 -4.89 -8.88
CA GLN A 216 39.59 -4.70 -10.06
C GLN A 216 40.41 -4.27 -11.29
N GLU A 217 41.35 -3.34 -11.12
CA GLU A 217 42.08 -2.71 -12.23
C GLU A 217 43.24 -3.57 -12.76
N ILE A 218 43.95 -4.29 -11.88
CA ILE A 218 45.18 -5.01 -12.25
C ILE A 218 45.10 -6.52 -12.05
N GLY A 219 44.04 -7.03 -11.44
CA GLY A 219 43.87 -8.46 -11.14
C GLY A 219 44.75 -8.96 -10.00
N SER A 220 44.68 -10.27 -9.74
CA SER A 220 45.25 -10.91 -8.54
C SER A 220 46.52 -11.73 -8.79
N LYS A 221 46.92 -11.95 -10.05
CA LYS A 221 47.99 -12.89 -10.43
C LYS A 221 49.37 -12.40 -10.00
N ALA A 222 50.15 -13.31 -9.40
CA ALA A 222 51.55 -13.07 -9.04
C ALA A 222 52.47 -13.15 -10.27
N ASN A 223 53.54 -12.36 -10.24
CA ASN A 223 54.66 -12.48 -11.17
C ASN A 223 55.36 -13.82 -10.96
N SER A 224 55.70 -14.52 -12.05
CA SER A 224 56.33 -15.84 -11.97
C SER A 224 57.80 -15.81 -11.57
N LYS A 225 58.48 -14.66 -11.69
CA LYS A 225 59.93 -14.51 -11.46
C LYS A 225 60.27 -13.79 -10.16
N TYR A 226 59.49 -12.78 -9.80
CA TYR A 226 59.82 -11.88 -8.70
C TYR A 226 58.77 -11.95 -7.58
N ALA A 227 59.22 -12.24 -6.35
CA ALA A 227 58.35 -12.29 -5.19
C ALA A 227 57.75 -10.91 -4.88
N GLY A 228 56.52 -10.89 -4.38
CA GLY A 228 55.82 -9.64 -4.02
C GLY A 228 55.47 -8.74 -5.20
N MET A 229 55.49 -9.24 -6.43
CA MET A 229 55.10 -8.50 -7.65
C MET A 229 53.89 -9.13 -8.33
N GLY A 230 53.08 -8.31 -8.99
CA GLY A 230 51.96 -8.78 -9.80
C GLY A 230 52.33 -8.97 -11.27
N ALA A 231 51.53 -9.76 -11.98
CA ALA A 231 51.78 -10.14 -13.38
C ALA A 231 51.20 -9.16 -14.41
N SER A 232 50.37 -8.20 -14.01
CA SER A 232 49.74 -7.26 -14.95
C SER A 232 50.76 -6.30 -15.57
N GLY A 233 50.62 -6.04 -16.87
CA GLY A 233 51.52 -5.16 -17.63
C GLY A 233 51.72 -3.79 -16.98
N SER A 234 50.68 -3.21 -16.38
CA SER A 234 50.74 -1.89 -15.72
C SER A 234 51.50 -1.88 -14.40
N ILE A 235 51.85 -3.03 -13.84
CA ILE A 235 52.55 -3.15 -12.54
C ILE A 235 53.71 -4.15 -12.55
N THR A 236 54.09 -4.69 -13.71
CA THR A 236 55.25 -5.60 -13.81
C THR A 236 56.59 -4.91 -13.62
N GLY A 237 56.66 -3.58 -13.79
CA GLY A 237 57.92 -2.83 -13.82
C GLY A 237 58.81 -3.15 -15.04
N THR A 238 58.41 -4.08 -15.91
CA THR A 238 59.19 -4.54 -17.07
C THR A 238 58.39 -4.51 -18.37
N TYR A 239 57.30 -3.73 -18.43
CA TYR A 239 56.38 -3.69 -19.56
C TYR A 239 57.07 -3.41 -20.90
N SER A 240 57.96 -2.41 -20.94
CA SER A 240 58.86 -2.13 -22.06
C SER A 240 60.00 -1.21 -21.61
N LYS A 241 61.07 -1.12 -22.40
CA LYS A 241 62.28 -0.34 -22.07
C LYS A 241 61.98 1.10 -21.60
N PRO A 242 61.07 1.88 -22.25
CA PRO A 242 60.76 3.24 -21.80
C PRO A 242 60.04 3.35 -20.44
N TYR A 243 59.40 2.28 -19.97
CA TYR A 243 58.60 2.25 -18.74
C TYR A 243 59.18 1.29 -17.68
N THR A 244 60.46 0.95 -17.81
CA THR A 244 61.17 0.15 -16.80
C THR A 244 61.08 0.84 -15.44
N GLY A 245 60.63 0.11 -14.43
CA GLY A 245 60.45 0.57 -13.06
C GLY A 245 59.30 1.57 -12.85
N ILE A 246 58.33 1.66 -13.77
CA ILE A 246 57.13 2.50 -13.62
C ILE A 246 55.91 1.63 -13.33
N TYR A 247 55.07 2.09 -12.40
CA TYR A 247 53.91 1.34 -11.89
C TYR A 247 52.63 2.16 -12.01
N ASN A 248 51.52 1.50 -12.31
CA ASN A 248 50.18 2.10 -12.31
C ASN A 248 49.15 1.09 -11.79
N PHE A 249 48.81 1.18 -10.50
CA PHE A 249 47.90 0.27 -9.80
C PHE A 249 46.41 0.55 -10.04
N TYR A 250 46.08 1.64 -10.73
CA TYR A 250 44.69 2.12 -10.92
C TYR A 250 44.32 2.33 -12.39
N ASN A 251 45.22 1.98 -13.32
CA ASN A 251 45.13 2.31 -14.74
C ASN A 251 44.82 3.79 -15.04
N ILE A 252 45.24 4.72 -14.17
CA ILE A 252 44.98 6.16 -14.38
C ILE A 252 45.73 6.63 -15.63
N GLY A 253 45.01 7.32 -16.53
CA GLY A 253 45.53 7.76 -17.82
C GLY A 253 45.54 6.68 -18.91
N ALA A 254 45.03 5.47 -18.64
CA ALA A 254 44.85 4.43 -19.65
C ALA A 254 43.61 4.73 -20.52
N THR A 255 43.77 5.59 -21.52
CA THR A 255 42.70 5.93 -22.48
C THR A 255 42.50 4.81 -23.52
N SER A 256 41.31 4.74 -24.13
CA SER A 256 40.83 3.70 -25.05
C SER A 256 41.52 3.64 -26.44
N SER A 257 42.76 4.12 -26.58
CA SER A 257 43.54 3.98 -27.81
C SER A 257 44.30 2.64 -27.88
N ALA A 258 45.00 2.37 -28.99
CA ALA A 258 45.62 1.07 -29.33
C ALA A 258 46.58 0.46 -28.28
N ASN A 259 46.94 1.18 -27.21
CA ASN A 259 47.77 0.64 -26.12
C ASN A 259 47.45 1.30 -24.74
N PRO A 260 46.36 0.88 -24.06
CA PRO A 260 45.91 1.50 -22.81
C PRO A 260 46.96 1.42 -21.68
N ILE A 261 47.70 0.31 -21.60
CA ILE A 261 48.76 0.12 -20.59
C ILE A 261 49.90 1.11 -20.81
N ALA A 262 50.38 1.28 -22.04
CA ALA A 262 51.44 2.23 -22.36
C ALA A 262 51.03 3.68 -22.03
N ASN A 263 49.77 4.06 -22.32
CA ASN A 263 49.26 5.38 -21.99
C ASN A 263 49.20 5.63 -20.48
N GLY A 264 48.71 4.65 -19.72
CA GLY A 264 48.69 4.73 -18.27
C GLY A 264 50.10 4.83 -17.68
N LEU A 265 51.07 4.09 -18.20
CA LEU A 265 52.46 4.15 -17.77
C LEU A 265 53.16 5.46 -18.21
N LYS A 266 52.82 6.01 -19.38
CA LYS A 266 53.27 7.33 -19.82
C LYS A 266 52.80 8.42 -18.86
N TRP A 267 51.52 8.38 -18.47
CA TRP A 267 50.97 9.30 -17.50
C TRP A 267 51.65 9.14 -16.13
N ALA A 268 51.90 7.90 -15.70
CA ALA A 268 52.57 7.60 -14.44
C ALA A 268 54.05 8.02 -14.38
N LYS A 269 54.75 8.02 -15.53
CA LYS A 269 56.17 8.35 -15.65
C LYS A 269 56.47 9.86 -15.55
N SER A 270 55.51 10.74 -15.79
CA SER A 270 55.76 12.18 -15.92
C SER A 270 54.72 13.02 -15.16
N GLY A 271 55.18 14.01 -14.38
CA GLY A 271 54.34 14.95 -13.63
C GLY A 271 54.82 15.17 -12.20
N SER A 272 54.36 16.24 -11.55
CA SER A 272 54.70 16.61 -10.16
C SER A 272 53.56 16.38 -9.15
N THR A 273 52.36 16.07 -9.63
CA THR A 273 51.18 15.80 -8.78
C THR A 273 51.01 14.31 -8.52
N TYR A 274 50.32 13.97 -7.42
CA TYR A 274 49.96 12.60 -7.06
C TYR A 274 51.16 11.67 -6.91
N GLN A 275 52.25 12.10 -6.28
CA GLN A 275 53.47 11.29 -6.09
C GLN A 275 54.17 10.85 -7.40
N ARG A 276 53.84 11.45 -8.55
CA ARG A 276 54.53 11.15 -9.81
C ARG A 276 55.95 11.73 -9.82
N PRO A 277 56.92 11.07 -10.49
CA PRO A 277 56.78 9.80 -11.22
C PRO A 277 56.55 8.60 -10.30
N TRP A 278 55.67 7.68 -10.73
CA TRP A 278 55.36 6.44 -9.99
C TRP A 278 56.43 5.37 -10.19
N ASN A 279 57.65 5.68 -9.73
CA ASN A 279 58.82 4.82 -9.85
C ASN A 279 58.97 3.78 -8.73
N THR A 280 57.96 3.64 -7.88
CA THR A 280 57.79 2.54 -6.92
C THR A 280 56.30 2.19 -6.79
N PRO A 281 55.95 0.96 -6.40
CA PRO A 281 54.57 0.60 -6.08
C PRO A 281 53.96 1.47 -4.98
N GLN A 282 54.74 1.82 -3.93
CA GLN A 282 54.24 2.67 -2.84
C GLN A 282 53.75 4.04 -3.34
N LYS A 283 54.54 4.69 -4.21
CA LYS A 283 54.16 5.97 -4.83
C LYS A 283 52.93 5.82 -5.71
N SER A 284 52.84 4.76 -6.50
CA SER A 284 51.66 4.50 -7.35
C SER A 284 50.39 4.30 -6.52
N ILE A 285 50.47 3.50 -5.44
CA ILE A 285 49.36 3.25 -4.52
C ILE A 285 48.90 4.55 -3.83
N LEU A 286 49.83 5.31 -3.24
CA LEU A 286 49.48 6.57 -2.58
C LEU A 286 48.98 7.63 -3.58
N GLY A 287 49.67 7.78 -4.70
CA GLY A 287 49.34 8.75 -5.73
C GLY A 287 47.97 8.50 -6.35
N GLY A 288 47.66 7.26 -6.71
CA GLY A 288 46.34 6.92 -7.22
C GLY A 288 45.24 7.09 -6.18
N ALA A 289 45.49 6.78 -4.91
CA ALA A 289 44.55 7.09 -3.83
C ALA A 289 44.29 8.61 -3.71
N GLN A 290 45.33 9.45 -3.82
CA GLN A 290 45.18 10.91 -3.84
C GLN A 290 44.32 11.38 -5.03
N TYR A 291 44.55 10.79 -6.21
CA TYR A 291 43.77 11.09 -7.41
C TYR A 291 42.28 10.72 -7.25
N LEU A 292 41.98 9.57 -6.65
CA LEU A 292 40.60 9.16 -6.36
C LEU A 292 39.91 10.09 -5.35
N GLY A 293 40.66 10.55 -4.34
CA GLY A 293 40.11 11.33 -3.24
C GLY A 293 39.77 12.77 -3.58
N GLU A 294 40.67 13.44 -4.31
CA GLU A 294 40.72 14.91 -4.41
C GLU A 294 39.40 15.55 -4.87
N LYS A 295 38.76 15.03 -5.93
CA LYS A 295 37.64 15.73 -6.57
C LYS A 295 36.32 15.62 -5.80
N TYR A 296 36.00 14.45 -5.26
CA TYR A 296 34.65 14.18 -4.73
C TYR A 296 34.66 13.69 -3.28
N ILE A 297 35.45 12.66 -2.97
CA ILE A 297 35.50 12.05 -1.63
C ILE A 297 36.00 13.06 -0.60
N ASN A 298 37.00 13.86 -0.95
CA ASN A 298 37.52 14.87 -0.02
C ASN A 298 36.62 16.10 0.07
N ALA A 299 35.64 16.24 -0.83
CA ALA A 299 34.64 17.31 -0.84
C ALA A 299 33.34 16.94 -0.10
N GLY A 300 33.25 15.75 0.50
CA GLY A 300 32.08 15.26 1.23
C GLY A 300 31.11 14.41 0.40
N GLN A 301 31.37 14.22 -0.90
CA GLN A 301 30.59 13.35 -1.79
C GLN A 301 31.13 11.91 -1.73
N ASN A 302 30.97 11.29 -0.57
CA ASN A 302 31.75 10.11 -0.16
C ASN A 302 31.08 8.78 -0.52
N THR A 303 30.05 8.83 -1.36
CA THR A 303 29.36 7.68 -1.95
C THR A 303 29.01 8.03 -3.39
N MET A 304 28.80 7.03 -4.24
CA MET A 304 28.42 7.27 -5.64
C MET A 304 27.06 7.98 -5.73
N TYR A 305 26.16 7.70 -4.79
CA TYR A 305 24.90 8.43 -4.66
C TYR A 305 25.14 9.93 -4.42
N LEU A 306 26.03 10.30 -3.49
CA LEU A 306 26.34 11.71 -3.21
C LEU A 306 27.12 12.37 -4.35
N GLN A 307 27.93 11.61 -5.09
CA GLN A 307 28.57 12.10 -6.31
C GLN A 307 27.55 12.39 -7.41
N ARG A 308 26.49 11.60 -7.52
CA ARG A 308 25.43 11.81 -8.50
C ARG A 308 24.48 12.93 -8.11
N PHE A 309 23.96 12.95 -6.89
CA PHE A 309 22.86 13.85 -6.51
C PHE A 309 23.31 15.05 -5.66
N ASN A 310 24.47 14.96 -5.02
CA ASN A 310 24.97 15.92 -4.04
C ASN A 310 23.88 16.49 -3.11
N VAL A 311 23.34 15.66 -2.22
CA VAL A 311 22.37 16.10 -1.20
C VAL A 311 23.04 16.34 0.16
N LYS A 312 24.37 16.55 0.16
CA LYS A 312 25.18 16.70 1.36
C LYS A 312 25.20 18.16 1.81
N SER A 313 24.43 18.48 2.84
CA SER A 313 24.27 19.86 3.34
C SER A 313 25.53 20.44 4.01
N ASN A 314 26.45 19.60 4.46
CA ASN A 314 27.73 20.00 5.08
C ASN A 314 28.96 19.63 4.23
N GLY A 315 28.79 19.47 2.91
CA GLY A 315 29.89 19.27 1.97
C GLY A 315 30.62 20.57 1.61
N THR A 316 31.71 20.46 0.86
CA THR A 316 32.46 21.62 0.34
C THR A 316 31.63 22.43 -0.67
N TYR A 317 30.77 21.75 -1.42
CA TYR A 317 29.93 22.35 -2.45
C TYR A 317 28.47 22.40 -2.00
N SER A 318 27.77 23.47 -2.38
CA SER A 318 26.33 23.60 -2.17
C SER A 318 25.57 22.42 -2.76
N ILE A 319 24.50 22.00 -2.10
CA ILE A 319 23.67 20.88 -2.57
C ILE A 319 23.21 21.05 -4.02
N TYR A 320 23.03 19.92 -4.70
CA TYR A 320 22.75 19.76 -6.12
C TYR A 320 23.88 20.18 -7.06
N THR A 321 24.88 20.97 -6.63
CA THR A 321 26.02 21.35 -7.50
C THR A 321 27.12 20.29 -7.50
N HIS A 322 28.12 20.43 -8.38
CA HIS A 322 29.29 19.54 -8.44
C HIS A 322 28.92 18.05 -8.55
N GLN A 323 27.98 17.73 -9.45
CA GLN A 323 27.57 16.35 -9.71
C GLN A 323 28.49 15.70 -10.74
N TYR A 324 28.90 14.47 -10.49
CA TYR A 324 29.84 13.73 -11.33
C TYR A 324 29.27 13.38 -12.71
N MET A 325 27.94 13.21 -12.81
CA MET A 325 27.28 12.80 -14.04
C MET A 325 25.83 13.30 -14.07
N THR A 326 25.27 13.47 -15.28
CA THR A 326 23.86 13.83 -15.49
C THR A 326 22.96 12.60 -15.69
N ASN A 327 23.52 11.45 -16.11
CA ASN A 327 22.80 10.19 -16.25
C ASN A 327 22.10 9.82 -14.93
N ILE A 328 20.77 9.86 -14.92
CA ILE A 328 19.95 9.63 -13.72
C ILE A 328 20.17 8.25 -13.09
N SER A 329 20.55 7.29 -13.93
CA SER A 329 20.67 5.89 -13.57
C SER A 329 22.12 5.45 -13.33
N GLY A 330 23.10 6.34 -13.56
CA GLY A 330 24.51 5.95 -13.64
C GLY A 330 25.09 5.43 -12.33
N ALA A 331 24.77 6.06 -11.19
CA ALA A 331 25.22 5.56 -9.88
C ALA A 331 24.71 4.13 -9.59
N ALA A 332 23.48 3.81 -9.98
CA ALA A 332 22.92 2.47 -9.80
C ALA A 332 23.56 1.46 -10.76
N SER A 333 23.75 1.82 -12.04
CA SER A 333 24.39 0.95 -13.04
C SER A 333 25.85 0.64 -12.72
N GLU A 334 26.61 1.64 -12.25
CA GLU A 334 27.98 1.44 -11.81
C GLU A 334 28.05 0.62 -10.51
N ALA A 335 27.09 0.80 -9.58
CA ALA A 335 26.98 -0.04 -8.38
C ALA A 335 26.73 -1.52 -8.71
N ALA A 336 25.85 -1.81 -9.68
CA ALA A 336 25.64 -3.18 -10.15
C ALA A 336 26.93 -3.78 -10.74
N SER A 337 27.68 -3.00 -11.52
CA SER A 337 28.97 -3.42 -12.05
C SER A 337 30.00 -3.69 -10.93
N MET A 338 29.96 -2.88 -9.86
CA MET A 338 30.78 -3.07 -8.67
C MET A 338 30.40 -4.35 -7.91
N ALA A 339 29.10 -4.63 -7.78
CA ALA A 339 28.60 -5.86 -7.16
C ALA A 339 29.13 -7.10 -7.90
N ASP A 340 29.02 -7.14 -9.22
CA ASP A 340 29.52 -8.23 -10.06
C ASP A 340 31.04 -8.42 -9.89
N ALA A 341 31.79 -7.33 -9.84
CA ALA A 341 33.23 -7.36 -9.60
C ALA A 341 33.57 -7.95 -8.22
N TYR A 342 32.91 -7.48 -7.16
CA TYR A 342 33.13 -7.99 -5.80
C TYR A 342 32.73 -9.46 -5.64
N GLN A 343 31.65 -9.90 -6.29
CA GLN A 343 31.28 -11.30 -6.31
C GLN A 343 32.31 -12.15 -7.06
N SER A 344 32.78 -11.69 -8.21
CA SER A 344 33.79 -12.39 -9.02
C SER A 344 35.14 -12.51 -8.30
N LEU A 345 35.48 -11.53 -7.48
CA LEU A 345 36.67 -11.52 -6.63
C LEU A 345 36.49 -12.32 -5.32
N GLY A 346 35.26 -12.75 -4.98
CA GLY A 346 34.97 -13.46 -3.73
C GLY A 346 34.97 -12.59 -2.47
N ILE A 347 34.91 -11.26 -2.63
CA ILE A 347 35.05 -10.27 -1.54
C ILE A 347 33.73 -9.61 -1.12
N ALA A 348 32.59 -10.03 -1.69
CA ALA A 348 31.29 -9.43 -1.40
C ALA A 348 30.90 -9.50 0.09
N ALA A 349 31.22 -10.60 0.78
CA ALA A 349 30.89 -10.82 2.19
C ALA A 349 31.83 -10.13 3.19
N HIS A 350 32.87 -9.45 2.71
CA HIS A 350 33.80 -8.72 3.56
C HIS A 350 33.15 -7.48 4.20
N ALA A 351 33.78 -6.98 5.26
CA ALA A 351 33.29 -5.82 5.99
C ALA A 351 33.22 -4.59 5.06
N LYS A 352 32.05 -3.95 5.04
CA LYS A 352 31.76 -2.74 4.26
C LYS A 352 30.86 -1.83 5.06
N THR A 353 31.03 -0.53 4.86
CA THR A 353 30.17 0.49 5.46
C THR A 353 29.37 1.15 4.35
N PHE A 354 28.05 1.20 4.50
CA PHE A 354 27.14 1.87 3.57
C PHE A 354 26.53 3.09 4.25
N VAL A 355 26.78 4.26 3.68
CA VAL A 355 26.24 5.55 4.12
C VAL A 355 25.03 5.90 3.26
N ILE A 356 23.84 5.71 3.83
CA ILE A 356 22.57 5.71 3.11
C ILE A 356 21.85 7.02 3.42
N PRO A 357 21.57 7.87 2.41
CA PRO A 357 20.81 9.10 2.59
C PRO A 357 19.43 8.85 3.20
N VAL A 358 19.02 9.73 4.10
CA VAL A 358 17.68 9.75 4.69
C VAL A 358 17.12 11.16 4.52
N PHE A 359 16.10 11.29 3.67
CA PHE A 359 15.40 12.56 3.45
C PHE A 359 14.29 12.79 4.46
N ASN A 360 13.95 14.06 4.67
CA ASN A 360 12.71 14.45 5.32
C ASN A 360 11.53 14.12 4.39
N ASN A 361 10.39 13.73 4.98
CA ASN A 361 9.14 13.46 4.25
C ASN A 361 9.27 12.40 3.12
N MET A 362 10.01 11.32 3.36
CA MET A 362 10.10 10.19 2.44
C MET A 362 8.72 9.69 1.98
N PRO A 363 8.56 9.29 0.71
CA PRO A 363 7.25 8.92 0.17
C PRO A 363 6.70 7.62 0.75
N ASN A 364 5.37 7.51 0.79
CA ASN A 364 4.69 6.37 1.40
C ASN A 364 4.52 5.21 0.40
N GLU A 365 5.30 4.14 0.58
CA GLU A 365 5.29 2.94 -0.29
C GLU A 365 3.93 2.22 -0.36
N SER A 366 3.08 2.42 0.65
CA SER A 366 1.73 1.84 0.74
C SER A 366 0.62 2.78 0.27
N ASN A 367 0.95 3.99 -0.22
CA ASN A 367 -0.06 4.88 -0.77
C ASN A 367 -0.63 4.29 -2.07
N THR A 368 -1.82 4.71 -2.45
CA THR A 368 -2.45 4.28 -3.69
C THR A 368 -3.07 5.50 -4.33
N ILE A 369 -2.90 5.64 -5.65
CA ILE A 369 -3.49 6.71 -6.42
C ILE A 369 -4.65 6.18 -7.26
N THR A 370 -5.68 7.00 -7.42
CA THR A 370 -6.72 6.80 -8.44
C THR A 370 -6.92 8.10 -9.19
N LEU A 371 -6.77 8.03 -10.51
CA LEU A 371 -6.95 9.12 -11.45
C LEU A 371 -8.24 8.94 -12.25
N GLY A 372 -9.02 10.01 -12.42
CA GLY A 372 -10.24 10.01 -13.22
C GLY A 372 -11.43 9.29 -12.58
N ILE A 373 -12.20 8.56 -13.39
CA ILE A 373 -13.36 7.80 -12.92
C ILE A 373 -12.85 6.55 -12.16
N ARG A 374 -13.14 6.49 -10.86
CA ARG A 374 -12.85 5.32 -10.01
C ARG A 374 -13.50 4.05 -10.56
N GLY A 375 -12.75 2.95 -10.49
CA GLY A 375 -13.15 1.61 -10.93
C GLY A 375 -12.26 1.11 -12.06
N ASN A 376 -12.60 -0.06 -12.58
CA ASN A 376 -11.84 -0.67 -13.65
C ASN A 376 -11.95 0.16 -14.93
N LYS A 377 -10.83 0.33 -15.63
CA LYS A 377 -10.79 0.97 -16.94
C LYS A 377 -11.15 -0.04 -18.02
N LYS A 378 -11.55 0.46 -19.18
CA LYS A 378 -11.84 -0.36 -20.37
C LYS A 378 -10.81 -0.02 -21.43
N GLY A 379 -10.43 -0.99 -22.23
CA GLY A 379 -9.49 -0.80 -23.32
C GLY A 379 -9.67 -1.84 -24.41
N VAL A 380 -8.82 -1.76 -25.40
CA VAL A 380 -8.74 -2.68 -26.53
C VAL A 380 -7.26 -2.97 -26.80
N ALA A 381 -6.92 -4.23 -27.07
CA ALA A 381 -5.56 -4.59 -27.45
C ALA A 381 -5.21 -4.03 -28.84
N ASN A 382 -4.01 -3.46 -28.99
CA ASN A 382 -3.56 -2.90 -30.28
C ASN A 382 -2.73 -3.90 -31.13
N SER A 383 -2.30 -5.01 -30.53
CA SER A 383 -1.68 -6.15 -31.20
C SER A 383 -2.05 -7.46 -30.49
N ASP A 384 -1.70 -8.58 -31.11
CA ASP A 384 -1.62 -9.85 -30.38
C ASP A 384 -0.49 -9.78 -29.36
N VAL A 385 -0.76 -10.18 -28.12
CA VAL A 385 0.22 -10.07 -27.04
C VAL A 385 0.01 -11.15 -25.97
N ASN A 386 1.13 -11.66 -25.44
CA ASN A 386 1.10 -12.61 -24.34
C ASN A 386 0.65 -11.93 -23.05
N VAL A 387 -0.33 -12.54 -22.40
CA VAL A 387 -0.81 -12.17 -21.06
C VAL A 387 0.01 -12.98 -20.07
N ARG A 388 0.68 -12.31 -19.15
CA ARG A 388 1.68 -12.89 -18.23
C ARG A 388 1.11 -13.10 -16.82
N LYS A 389 1.68 -14.03 -16.04
CA LYS A 389 1.31 -14.20 -14.62
C LYS A 389 1.67 -12.99 -13.74
N GLY A 390 2.73 -12.27 -14.07
CA GLY A 390 3.20 -11.06 -13.38
C GLY A 390 3.64 -9.96 -14.35
N PRO A 391 3.96 -8.75 -13.85
CA PRO A 391 4.24 -7.56 -14.66
C PRO A 391 5.66 -7.57 -15.26
N ALA A 392 6.05 -8.67 -15.89
CA ALA A 392 7.34 -8.83 -16.54
C ALA A 392 7.30 -9.87 -17.67
N THR A 393 8.20 -9.75 -18.65
CA THR A 393 8.32 -10.72 -19.73
C THR A 393 8.95 -12.05 -19.30
N SER A 394 9.56 -12.12 -18.11
CA SER A 394 10.10 -13.35 -17.51
C SER A 394 9.03 -14.31 -17.00
N TYR A 395 7.80 -13.83 -16.72
CA TYR A 395 6.72 -14.69 -16.26
C TYR A 395 6.13 -15.55 -17.37
N ASP A 396 5.63 -16.73 -17.01
CA ASP A 396 4.86 -17.57 -17.92
C ASP A 396 3.66 -16.83 -18.51
N ALA A 397 3.35 -17.14 -19.77
CA ALA A 397 2.12 -16.72 -20.39
C ALA A 397 0.94 -17.54 -19.83
N VAL A 398 -0.17 -16.87 -19.51
CA VAL A 398 -1.46 -17.48 -19.13
C VAL A 398 -2.44 -17.54 -20.29
N GLY A 399 -2.10 -16.89 -21.41
CA GLY A 399 -2.89 -16.84 -22.64
C GLY A 399 -2.41 -15.75 -23.58
N VAL A 400 -3.05 -15.66 -24.74
CA VAL A 400 -2.83 -14.60 -25.73
C VAL A 400 -4.05 -13.68 -25.73
N LEU A 401 -3.81 -12.38 -25.60
CA LEU A 401 -4.80 -11.33 -25.81
C LEU A 401 -4.75 -10.94 -27.30
N PRO A 402 -5.79 -11.26 -28.09
CA PRO A 402 -5.80 -10.95 -29.51
C PRO A 402 -5.91 -9.46 -29.79
N LYS A 403 -5.37 -9.00 -30.91
CA LYS A 403 -5.59 -7.65 -31.43
C LYS A 403 -7.08 -7.35 -31.51
N ASN A 404 -7.47 -6.12 -31.18
CA ASN A 404 -8.85 -5.63 -31.15
C ASN A 404 -9.76 -6.28 -30.08
N GLN A 405 -9.25 -7.20 -29.26
CA GLN A 405 -10.01 -7.78 -28.15
C GLN A 405 -10.27 -6.71 -27.06
N ALA A 406 -11.53 -6.59 -26.65
CA ALA A 406 -11.90 -5.73 -25.55
C ALA A 406 -11.40 -6.27 -24.20
N VAL A 407 -10.82 -5.40 -23.39
CA VAL A 407 -10.25 -5.74 -22.07
C VAL A 407 -10.77 -4.84 -20.97
N THR A 408 -10.75 -5.37 -19.75
CA THR A 408 -10.94 -4.61 -18.51
C THR A 408 -9.59 -4.48 -17.82
N VAL A 409 -9.10 -3.25 -17.64
CA VAL A 409 -7.89 -2.97 -16.87
C VAL A 409 -8.29 -2.72 -15.43
N THR A 410 -7.73 -3.53 -14.53
CA THR A 410 -8.08 -3.55 -13.10
C THR A 410 -7.03 -2.87 -12.24
N GLU A 411 -5.81 -2.75 -12.74
CA GLU A 411 -4.65 -2.21 -12.02
C GLU A 411 -3.64 -1.67 -13.04
N VAL A 412 -2.94 -0.60 -12.65
CA VAL A 412 -1.69 -0.17 -13.29
C VAL A 412 -0.58 -0.54 -12.31
N SER A 413 0.42 -1.27 -12.80
CA SER A 413 1.49 -1.80 -11.98
C SER A 413 2.82 -1.43 -12.63
N ASN A 414 3.83 -1.20 -11.79
CA ASN A 414 5.20 -1.16 -12.29
C ASN A 414 5.67 -2.60 -12.49
N THR A 415 6.69 -2.76 -13.33
CA THR A 415 7.40 -4.03 -13.41
C THR A 415 8.04 -4.36 -12.06
N ASP A 416 8.05 -5.65 -11.73
CA ASP A 416 8.71 -6.21 -10.56
C ASP A 416 10.08 -6.81 -10.91
N ILE A 417 10.54 -6.61 -12.15
CA ILE A 417 11.94 -6.83 -12.51
C ILE A 417 12.78 -5.85 -11.69
N GLU A 418 13.89 -6.34 -11.15
CA GLU A 418 14.93 -5.52 -10.55
C GLU A 418 15.39 -4.41 -11.52
N TYR A 419 15.89 -3.30 -10.96
CA TYR A 419 16.39 -2.20 -11.77
C TYR A 419 17.47 -2.68 -12.77
N GLY A 420 17.42 -2.15 -14.00
CA GLY A 420 18.34 -2.46 -15.09
C GLY A 420 17.76 -2.04 -16.44
N VAL A 421 18.44 -2.40 -17.55
CA VAL A 421 18.02 -2.01 -18.91
C VAL A 421 16.59 -2.44 -19.23
N ARG A 422 16.20 -3.67 -18.83
CA ARG A 422 14.83 -4.19 -19.05
C ARG A 422 13.77 -3.36 -18.32
N TRP A 423 14.09 -2.86 -17.13
CA TRP A 423 13.23 -1.97 -16.36
C TRP A 423 13.08 -0.62 -17.07
N LEU A 424 14.19 -0.03 -17.53
CA LEU A 424 14.20 1.26 -18.25
C LEU A 424 13.41 1.22 -19.57
N SER A 425 13.41 0.08 -20.26
CA SER A 425 12.68 -0.08 -21.53
C SER A 425 11.17 -0.28 -21.35
N ASN A 426 10.71 -0.97 -20.31
CA ASN A 426 9.28 -1.32 -20.15
C ASN A 426 8.81 -1.36 -18.69
N PRO A 427 8.76 -0.20 -18.00
CA PRO A 427 8.48 -0.15 -16.58
C PRO A 427 7.00 -0.29 -16.20
N TYR A 428 6.05 -0.13 -17.14
CA TYR A 428 4.61 -0.05 -16.81
C TYR A 428 3.75 -1.13 -17.47
N TRP A 429 2.88 -1.72 -16.66
CA TRP A 429 2.05 -2.86 -17.00
C TRP A 429 0.60 -2.64 -16.57
N TYR A 430 -0.34 -3.25 -17.29
CA TYR A 430 -1.74 -3.31 -16.92
C TYR A 430 -2.11 -4.73 -16.51
N LYS A 431 -2.79 -4.85 -15.37
CA LYS A 431 -3.51 -6.08 -15.04
C LYS A 431 -4.84 -6.10 -15.75
N VAL A 432 -4.98 -6.99 -16.72
CA VAL A 432 -6.14 -7.11 -17.61
C VAL A 432 -7.00 -8.31 -17.29
N SER A 433 -8.29 -8.21 -17.61
CA SER A 433 -9.21 -9.34 -17.68
C SER A 433 -10.09 -9.26 -18.93
N PHE A 434 -10.25 -10.39 -19.62
CA PHE A 434 -11.04 -10.53 -20.84
C PHE A 434 -11.61 -11.95 -20.96
N VAL A 435 -12.57 -12.12 -21.86
CA VAL A 435 -13.15 -13.42 -22.20
C VAL A 435 -12.84 -13.71 -23.66
N LYS A 436 -12.31 -14.91 -23.92
CA LYS A 436 -12.06 -15.44 -25.26
C LYS A 436 -12.60 -16.88 -25.27
N ASP A 437 -13.42 -17.21 -26.26
CA ASP A 437 -14.03 -18.54 -26.43
C ASP A 437 -14.74 -19.06 -25.18
N GLY A 438 -15.49 -18.18 -24.49
CA GLY A 438 -16.19 -18.51 -23.25
C GLY A 438 -15.29 -18.62 -22.00
N LYS A 439 -13.96 -18.63 -22.17
CA LYS A 439 -12.99 -18.72 -21.07
C LYS A 439 -12.51 -17.33 -20.63
N LYS A 440 -12.50 -17.11 -19.32
CA LYS A 440 -11.98 -15.87 -18.72
C LYS A 440 -10.48 -15.98 -18.49
N TYR A 441 -9.75 -14.97 -18.95
CA TYR A 441 -8.32 -14.79 -18.69
C TYR A 441 -8.10 -13.60 -17.77
N THR A 442 -7.07 -13.67 -16.92
CA THR A 442 -6.62 -12.57 -16.06
C THR A 442 -5.11 -12.65 -15.92
N GLY A 443 -4.42 -11.53 -16.09
CA GLY A 443 -2.96 -11.45 -15.99
C GLY A 443 -2.46 -10.07 -16.38
N TYR A 444 -1.17 -9.97 -16.70
CA TYR A 444 -0.48 -8.71 -16.95
C TYR A 444 -0.07 -8.58 -18.41
N VAL A 445 -0.14 -7.37 -18.94
CA VAL A 445 0.35 -7.00 -20.27
C VAL A 445 1.07 -5.66 -20.19
N SER A 446 2.12 -5.44 -20.98
CA SER A 446 2.75 -4.12 -21.03
C SER A 446 1.73 -3.07 -21.44
N ALA A 447 1.77 -1.91 -20.78
CA ALA A 447 0.83 -0.82 -21.03
C ALA A 447 0.83 -0.35 -22.49
N ALA A 448 1.95 -0.55 -23.20
CA ALA A 448 2.10 -0.21 -24.62
C ALA A 448 1.14 -0.98 -25.55
N TYR A 449 0.58 -2.11 -25.11
CA TYR A 449 -0.27 -2.97 -25.94
C TYR A 449 -1.79 -2.77 -25.75
N VAL A 450 -2.20 -1.85 -24.88
CA VAL A 450 -3.62 -1.61 -24.59
C VAL A 450 -3.96 -0.14 -24.80
N ASN A 451 -4.80 0.11 -25.79
CA ASN A 451 -5.42 1.41 -25.99
C ASN A 451 -6.63 1.53 -25.06
N LEU A 452 -6.53 2.38 -24.05
CA LEU A 452 -7.64 2.64 -23.13
C LEU A 452 -8.77 3.43 -23.81
N LYS A 453 -10.01 3.13 -23.44
CA LYS A 453 -11.19 3.90 -23.85
C LYS A 453 -11.24 5.20 -23.06
N SER A 454 -11.61 6.29 -23.73
CA SER A 454 -11.73 7.61 -23.11
C SER A 454 -12.77 7.61 -21.97
N GLU A 455 -12.40 8.26 -20.86
CA GLU A 455 -13.27 8.49 -19.71
C GLU A 455 -13.93 9.86 -19.78
N TYR A 456 -13.25 10.80 -20.42
CA TYR A 456 -13.67 12.19 -20.56
C TYR A 456 -13.54 12.64 -22.00
N THR A 457 -14.39 13.59 -22.39
CA THR A 457 -14.31 14.30 -23.67
C THR A 457 -14.19 15.78 -23.38
N ILE A 458 -13.24 16.45 -24.03
CA ILE A 458 -13.07 17.91 -24.00
C ILE A 458 -12.91 18.43 -25.43
N ALA A 459 -13.12 19.73 -25.64
CA ALA A 459 -12.75 20.39 -26.89
C ALA A 459 -11.27 20.79 -26.89
N LYS A 460 -10.71 21.08 -28.07
CA LYS A 460 -9.48 21.89 -28.19
C LYS A 460 -9.63 23.17 -27.37
N THR A 461 -8.58 23.57 -26.66
CA THR A 461 -8.52 24.63 -25.62
C THR A 461 -9.36 24.39 -24.36
N GLY A 462 -10.22 23.37 -24.34
CA GLY A 462 -11.00 22.96 -23.18
C GLY A 462 -10.11 22.53 -22.02
N ARG A 463 -10.61 22.72 -20.79
CA ARG A 463 -9.88 22.40 -19.55
C ARG A 463 -10.65 21.41 -18.70
N LEU A 464 -9.93 20.51 -18.04
CA LEU A 464 -10.48 19.50 -17.13
C LEU A 464 -9.55 19.33 -15.93
N LYS A 465 -10.05 19.57 -14.71
CA LYS A 465 -9.37 19.08 -13.51
C LYS A 465 -9.62 17.58 -13.37
N LEU A 466 -8.56 16.77 -13.46
CA LEU A 466 -8.71 15.34 -13.22
C LEU A 466 -9.01 15.08 -11.74
N PRO A 467 -10.07 14.32 -11.41
CA PRO A 467 -10.28 13.86 -10.05
C PRO A 467 -9.15 12.91 -9.63
N THR A 468 -8.31 13.36 -8.71
CA THR A 468 -7.25 12.55 -8.11
C THR A 468 -7.64 12.19 -6.68
N THR A 469 -7.47 10.93 -6.30
CA THR A 469 -7.66 10.46 -4.91
C THR A 469 -6.44 9.68 -4.50
N LEU A 470 -5.89 10.03 -3.34
CA LEU A 470 -4.84 9.27 -2.66
C LEU A 470 -5.38 8.70 -1.34
N LYS A 471 -4.73 7.64 -0.82
CA LYS A 471 -5.01 7.12 0.53
C LYS A 471 -4.48 8.09 1.59
N THR A 472 -3.29 8.63 1.37
CA THR A 472 -2.65 9.67 2.18
C THR A 472 -2.26 10.83 1.26
N SER A 473 -2.35 12.07 1.73
CA SER A 473 -1.96 13.24 0.92
C SER A 473 -0.44 13.23 0.69
N GLU A 474 -0.04 13.35 -0.57
CA GLU A 474 1.35 13.55 -1.02
C GLU A 474 1.33 14.20 -2.42
N GLU A 475 2.49 14.60 -2.91
CA GLU A 475 2.63 15.12 -4.27
C GLU A 475 2.41 14.02 -5.34
N VAL A 476 1.85 14.42 -6.48
CA VAL A 476 1.58 13.54 -7.61
C VAL A 476 2.29 14.07 -8.84
N TYR A 477 3.09 13.22 -9.48
CA TYR A 477 3.75 13.55 -10.73
C TYR A 477 2.83 13.15 -11.90
N TYR A 478 2.38 14.14 -12.66
CA TYR A 478 1.51 13.91 -13.82
C TYR A 478 2.33 13.84 -15.11
N LEU A 479 1.90 12.98 -16.02
CA LEU A 479 2.50 12.84 -17.35
C LEU A 479 1.40 12.65 -18.39
N SER A 480 1.56 13.29 -19.55
CA SER A 480 0.71 13.09 -20.73
C SER A 480 1.46 12.25 -21.76
N ASP A 481 0.80 11.20 -22.26
CA ASP A 481 1.35 10.35 -23.33
C ASP A 481 1.65 11.12 -24.62
N ASN A 482 0.94 12.23 -24.84
CA ASN A 482 1.12 13.09 -26.00
C ASN A 482 0.68 14.53 -25.68
N PRO A 483 1.62 15.41 -25.27
CA PRO A 483 1.36 16.84 -25.05
C PRO A 483 0.75 17.58 -26.24
N ALA A 484 0.93 17.09 -27.48
CA ALA A 484 0.33 17.67 -28.68
C ALA A 484 -1.20 17.49 -28.73
N ILE A 485 -1.73 16.48 -28.03
CA ILE A 485 -3.17 16.25 -27.88
C ILE A 485 -3.68 16.95 -26.62
N ALA A 486 -3.06 16.72 -25.47
CA ALA A 486 -3.37 17.46 -24.24
C ALA A 486 -2.17 17.56 -23.29
N THR A 487 -2.01 18.70 -22.62
CA THR A 487 -1.03 18.88 -21.54
C THR A 487 -1.69 18.70 -20.18
N VAL A 488 -0.89 18.40 -19.16
CA VAL A 488 -1.31 18.33 -17.76
C VAL A 488 -0.28 19.09 -16.91
N ASP A 489 -0.74 19.92 -15.97
CA ASP A 489 0.14 20.62 -15.02
C ASP A 489 0.33 19.82 -13.71
N ASP A 490 1.23 20.29 -12.84
CA ASP A 490 1.54 19.64 -11.55
C ASP A 490 0.32 19.55 -10.60
N ALA A 491 -0.69 20.40 -10.81
CA ALA A 491 -1.92 20.29 -10.06
C ALA A 491 -2.85 19.19 -10.62
N GLY A 492 -2.65 18.71 -11.85
CA GLY A 492 -3.53 17.76 -12.55
C GLY A 492 -4.65 18.45 -13.35
N ASN A 493 -4.46 19.72 -13.74
CA ASN A 493 -5.33 20.38 -14.71
C ASN A 493 -4.88 20.01 -16.12
N VAL A 494 -5.81 19.42 -16.88
CA VAL A 494 -5.59 19.06 -18.28
C VAL A 494 -6.10 20.16 -19.20
N LYS A 495 -5.33 20.49 -20.25
CA LYS A 495 -5.73 21.39 -21.34
C LYS A 495 -5.66 20.68 -22.69
N GLY A 496 -6.76 20.69 -23.45
CA GLY A 496 -6.79 20.16 -24.82
C GLY A 496 -6.00 21.05 -25.78
N ILE A 497 -5.13 20.45 -26.60
CA ILE A 497 -4.25 21.13 -27.55
C ILE A 497 -4.60 20.73 -28.99
N GLY A 498 -4.69 19.43 -29.26
CA GLY A 498 -4.95 18.86 -30.59
C GLY A 498 -6.03 17.79 -30.52
N ALA A 499 -6.70 17.52 -31.64
CA ALA A 499 -7.71 16.48 -31.68
C ALA A 499 -7.07 15.10 -31.55
N GLY A 500 -7.72 14.19 -30.82
CA GLY A 500 -7.23 12.83 -30.62
C GLY A 500 -7.50 12.32 -29.21
N THR A 501 -7.09 11.09 -28.95
CA THR A 501 -7.19 10.48 -27.62
C THR A 501 -5.82 10.41 -26.97
N VAL A 502 -5.73 10.79 -25.70
CA VAL A 502 -4.48 10.78 -24.91
C VAL A 502 -4.72 10.20 -23.53
N THR A 503 -3.73 9.45 -23.03
CA THR A 503 -3.72 8.94 -21.67
C THR A 503 -2.87 9.85 -20.79
N ILE A 504 -3.45 10.27 -19.67
CA ILE A 504 -2.74 10.98 -18.61
C ILE A 504 -2.42 9.96 -17.51
N HIS A 505 -1.17 9.97 -17.05
CA HIS A 505 -0.69 9.19 -15.92
C HIS A 505 -0.52 10.10 -14.71
N GLY A 506 -0.77 9.53 -13.53
CA GLY A 506 -0.39 10.11 -12.26
C GLY A 506 0.43 9.09 -11.48
N PHE A 507 1.56 9.52 -10.96
CA PHE A 507 2.50 8.72 -10.18
C PHE A 507 2.63 9.28 -8.78
N THR A 508 2.65 8.41 -7.77
CA THR A 508 3.22 8.75 -6.48
C THR A 508 4.75 8.67 -6.57
N ALA A 509 5.45 9.37 -5.68
CA ALA A 509 6.90 9.31 -5.61
C ALA A 509 7.45 7.89 -5.34
N ALA A 510 6.74 7.07 -4.57
CA ALA A 510 7.07 5.65 -4.38
C ALA A 510 6.66 4.75 -5.58
N GLY A 511 6.35 5.34 -6.74
CA GLY A 511 6.13 4.64 -8.01
C GLY A 511 4.73 4.06 -8.22
N LYS A 512 3.76 4.27 -7.32
CA LYS A 512 2.38 3.78 -7.55
C LYS A 512 1.70 4.63 -8.62
N SER A 513 0.98 4.01 -9.54
CA SER A 513 0.49 4.68 -10.74
C SER A 513 -0.99 4.48 -10.99
N SER A 514 -1.61 5.45 -11.66
CA SER A 514 -2.98 5.37 -12.17
C SER A 514 -3.09 6.20 -13.45
N VAL A 515 -4.04 5.82 -14.30
CA VAL A 515 -4.26 6.47 -15.60
C VAL A 515 -5.69 6.99 -15.75
N SER A 516 -5.85 7.98 -16.62
CA SER A 516 -7.14 8.47 -17.10
C SER A 516 -7.02 8.89 -18.57
N THR A 517 -7.96 8.45 -19.41
CA THR A 517 -7.91 8.73 -20.85
C THR A 517 -8.90 9.82 -21.25
N ILE A 518 -8.47 10.71 -22.12
CA ILE A 518 -9.21 11.90 -22.55
C ILE A 518 -9.29 11.91 -24.07
N ASN A 519 -10.49 12.09 -24.60
CA ASN A 519 -10.72 12.38 -26.01
C ASN A 519 -10.86 13.89 -26.22
N VAL A 520 -10.01 14.47 -27.07
CA VAL A 520 -10.03 15.88 -27.43
C VAL A 520 -10.65 16.00 -28.82
N LEU A 521 -11.75 16.74 -28.93
CA LEU A 521 -12.42 16.99 -30.21
C LEU A 521 -11.88 18.25 -30.91
N ALA A 522 -11.83 18.21 -32.24
CA ALA A 522 -11.39 19.34 -33.07
C ALA A 522 -12.31 20.56 -32.97
N LYS A 523 -13.63 20.34 -32.84
CA LYS A 523 -14.65 21.36 -32.64
C LYS A 523 -15.48 21.03 -31.40
N SER A 524 -15.93 22.07 -30.70
CA SER A 524 -16.84 21.92 -29.58
C SER A 524 -18.18 21.34 -30.04
N ILE A 525 -18.67 20.34 -29.33
CA ILE A 525 -20.02 19.80 -29.50
C ILE A 525 -20.80 20.17 -28.24
N HIS A 526 -21.73 21.12 -28.36
CA HIS A 526 -22.42 21.68 -27.21
C HIS A 526 -23.63 20.85 -26.79
N ALA A 527 -23.79 20.69 -25.48
CA ALA A 527 -24.95 20.05 -24.88
C ALA A 527 -26.20 20.87 -25.16
N THR A 528 -27.13 20.28 -25.91
CA THR A 528 -28.44 20.87 -26.20
C THR A 528 -29.45 20.55 -25.10
N GLY A 529 -29.27 19.42 -24.38
CA GLY A 529 -30.15 19.02 -23.29
C GLY A 529 -29.53 18.09 -22.25
N ILE A 530 -30.20 17.98 -21.10
CA ILE A 530 -29.87 17.05 -20.01
C ILE A 530 -31.16 16.49 -19.38
N LYS A 531 -31.21 15.17 -19.13
CA LYS A 531 -32.36 14.48 -18.51
C LYS A 531 -31.92 13.63 -17.33
N LEU A 532 -32.76 13.55 -16.29
CA LEU A 532 -32.60 12.59 -15.19
C LEU A 532 -33.47 11.35 -15.40
N ASN A 533 -33.00 10.21 -14.89
CA ASN A 533 -33.81 9.01 -14.76
C ASN A 533 -35.00 9.17 -13.79
N LYS A 534 -34.95 10.12 -12.86
CA LYS A 534 -35.99 10.40 -11.86
C LYS A 534 -36.08 11.90 -11.54
N THR A 535 -37.30 12.44 -11.53
CA THR A 535 -37.59 13.83 -11.12
C THR A 535 -38.00 13.94 -9.65
N THR A 536 -38.34 12.81 -9.01
CA THR A 536 -38.62 12.72 -7.57
C THR A 536 -37.93 11.51 -6.95
N LEU A 537 -37.50 11.65 -5.70
CA LEU A 537 -36.81 10.59 -4.95
C LEU A 537 -37.33 10.54 -3.51
N ASN A 538 -37.89 9.42 -3.10
CA ASN A 538 -38.39 9.20 -1.74
C ASN A 538 -37.45 8.26 -0.98
N LEU A 539 -36.63 8.81 -0.08
CA LEU A 539 -35.65 8.04 0.70
C LEU A 539 -36.09 7.89 2.15
N LYS A 540 -35.67 6.78 2.78
CA LYS A 540 -35.74 6.63 4.24
C LYS A 540 -34.44 7.15 4.84
N ASN A 541 -34.51 7.76 6.03
CA ASN A 541 -33.29 8.25 6.67
C ASN A 541 -32.27 7.11 6.85
N GLY A 542 -31.01 7.36 6.48
CA GLY A 542 -29.93 6.37 6.46
C GLY A 542 -29.78 5.57 5.15
N THR A 543 -30.71 5.67 4.18
CA THR A 543 -30.59 4.99 2.89
C THR A 543 -29.97 5.89 1.81
N LYS A 544 -29.60 5.30 0.66
CA LYS A 544 -29.06 6.02 -0.50
C LYS A 544 -29.64 5.49 -1.80
N GLU A 545 -29.62 6.31 -2.84
CA GLU A 545 -30.01 5.91 -4.20
C GLU A 545 -29.26 6.73 -5.26
N LYS A 546 -29.11 6.19 -6.49
CA LYS A 546 -28.37 6.84 -7.57
C LYS A 546 -29.30 7.53 -8.57
N LEU A 547 -29.05 8.82 -8.81
CA LEU A 547 -29.57 9.55 -9.98
C LEU A 547 -28.61 9.39 -11.15
N LYS A 548 -29.16 9.16 -12.35
CA LYS A 548 -28.42 9.09 -13.62
C LYS A 548 -28.83 10.28 -14.47
N ALA A 549 -27.85 11.09 -14.86
CA ALA A 549 -28.01 12.14 -15.85
C ALA A 549 -27.58 11.63 -17.24
N THR A 550 -28.35 11.96 -18.26
CA THR A 550 -28.04 11.70 -19.66
C THR A 550 -27.99 13.04 -20.38
N VAL A 551 -26.88 13.35 -21.04
CA VAL A 551 -26.67 14.58 -21.82
C VAL A 551 -26.89 14.28 -23.30
N THR A 552 -27.49 15.23 -24.02
CA THR A 552 -27.76 15.15 -25.46
C THR A 552 -27.04 16.29 -26.20
N PRO A 553 -26.33 15.97 -27.30
CA PRO A 553 -25.96 14.63 -27.75
C PRO A 553 -25.01 13.92 -26.76
N ASN A 554 -24.78 12.61 -26.92
CA ASN A 554 -23.98 11.83 -25.95
C ASN A 554 -22.45 12.08 -26.05
N ASN A 555 -22.00 12.78 -27.09
CA ASN A 555 -20.61 13.07 -27.42
C ASN A 555 -20.21 14.54 -27.19
N THR A 556 -20.96 15.26 -26.36
CA THR A 556 -20.73 16.69 -26.07
C THR A 556 -19.39 16.95 -25.39
N THR A 557 -18.71 18.03 -25.76
CA THR A 557 -17.47 18.50 -25.15
C THR A 557 -17.67 19.26 -23.84
N ASP A 558 -18.90 19.67 -23.53
CA ASP A 558 -19.32 20.38 -22.33
C ASP A 558 -20.34 19.57 -21.48
N GLY A 559 -20.49 18.27 -21.77
CA GLY A 559 -21.44 17.37 -21.11
C GLY A 559 -21.06 16.91 -19.71
N ASN A 560 -19.92 17.37 -19.17
CA ASN A 560 -19.53 17.05 -17.79
C ASN A 560 -20.58 17.58 -16.81
N VAL A 561 -21.18 16.67 -16.02
CA VAL A 561 -22.27 17.00 -15.10
C VAL A 561 -21.76 17.26 -13.69
N THR A 562 -22.02 18.46 -13.18
CA THR A 562 -21.82 18.83 -11.78
C THR A 562 -23.11 18.64 -10.99
N TRP A 563 -22.99 18.19 -9.73
CA TRP A 563 -24.14 17.90 -8.86
C TRP A 563 -24.14 18.80 -7.63
N LYS A 564 -25.30 19.39 -7.30
CA LYS A 564 -25.49 20.22 -6.11
C LYS A 564 -26.76 19.79 -5.37
N SER A 565 -26.70 19.77 -4.04
CA SER A 565 -27.89 19.66 -3.18
C SER A 565 -28.20 21.04 -2.61
N SER A 566 -29.47 21.44 -2.63
CA SER A 566 -29.92 22.68 -2.00
C SER A 566 -29.78 22.64 -0.47
N ASN A 567 -29.77 21.45 0.15
CA ASN A 567 -29.53 21.29 1.58
C ASN A 567 -28.79 19.97 1.89
N LYS A 568 -27.47 20.07 2.08
CA LYS A 568 -26.58 18.92 2.38
C LYS A 568 -26.88 18.26 3.73
N LYS A 569 -27.57 18.94 4.66
CA LYS A 569 -27.99 18.36 5.95
C LYS A 569 -29.18 17.39 5.79
N ILE A 570 -30.02 17.60 4.77
CA ILE A 570 -31.15 16.72 4.44
C ILE A 570 -30.68 15.57 3.54
N ALA A 571 -30.04 15.89 2.40
CA ALA A 571 -29.43 14.89 1.54
C ALA A 571 -28.14 15.39 0.88
N LYS A 572 -27.11 14.54 0.83
CA LYS A 572 -25.83 14.81 0.18
C LYS A 572 -25.75 14.06 -1.15
N VAL A 573 -25.42 14.77 -2.23
CA VAL A 573 -25.15 14.17 -3.55
C VAL A 573 -23.65 14.15 -3.81
N THR A 574 -23.15 13.04 -4.37
CA THR A 574 -21.76 12.91 -4.84
C THR A 574 -21.60 13.39 -6.27
N SER A 575 -20.37 13.58 -6.76
CA SER A 575 -20.09 13.89 -8.17
C SER A 575 -20.62 12.84 -9.18
N ARG A 576 -20.96 11.62 -8.74
CA ARG A 576 -21.56 10.56 -9.56
C ARG A 576 -23.09 10.43 -9.45
N GLY A 577 -23.76 11.39 -8.83
CA GLY A 577 -25.21 11.37 -8.65
C GLY A 577 -25.75 10.43 -7.56
N ASN A 578 -24.90 9.83 -6.71
CA ASN A 578 -25.39 9.09 -5.53
C ASN A 578 -25.90 10.07 -4.47
N VAL A 579 -27.18 9.95 -4.11
CA VAL A 579 -27.89 10.78 -3.12
C VAL A 579 -28.03 10.00 -1.82
N TYR A 580 -27.45 10.51 -0.74
CA TYR A 580 -27.47 9.93 0.60
C TYR A 580 -28.45 10.70 1.49
N ALA A 581 -29.44 10.02 2.06
CA ALA A 581 -30.33 10.61 3.06
C ALA A 581 -29.59 10.81 4.39
N LYS A 582 -29.68 12.01 4.95
CA LYS A 582 -28.99 12.40 6.20
C LYS A 582 -29.97 12.84 7.29
N SER A 583 -31.01 13.60 6.93
CA SER A 583 -32.04 14.07 7.85
C SER A 583 -33.38 14.12 7.15
N VAL A 584 -34.45 13.88 7.90
CA VAL A 584 -35.83 13.96 7.42
C VAL A 584 -36.19 15.40 7.05
N GLY A 585 -36.72 15.57 5.85
CA GLY A 585 -37.04 16.86 5.23
C GLY A 585 -37.10 16.74 3.71
N GLU A 586 -37.16 17.87 3.03
CA GLU A 586 -37.14 17.97 1.57
C GLU A 586 -35.98 18.86 1.10
N CYS A 587 -35.34 18.46 0.00
CA CYS A 587 -34.34 19.27 -0.68
C CYS A 587 -34.36 18.97 -2.18
N THR A 588 -33.70 19.82 -2.96
CA THR A 588 -33.58 19.65 -4.40
C THR A 588 -32.14 19.27 -4.75
N VAL A 589 -31.98 18.24 -5.58
CA VAL A 589 -30.70 17.89 -6.18
C VAL A 589 -30.70 18.36 -7.63
N THR A 590 -29.69 19.15 -7.99
CA THR A 590 -29.52 19.73 -9.33
C THR A 590 -28.32 19.10 -10.01
N ALA A 591 -28.50 18.69 -11.27
CA ALA A 591 -27.43 18.31 -12.20
C ALA A 591 -27.26 19.43 -13.23
N THR A 592 -26.03 19.87 -13.46
CA THR A 592 -25.70 20.99 -14.36
C THR A 592 -24.55 20.61 -15.31
N THR A 593 -24.73 20.78 -16.62
CA THR A 593 -23.64 20.65 -17.61
C THR A 593 -22.68 21.84 -17.55
N ALA A 594 -21.49 21.75 -18.16
CA ALA A 594 -20.51 22.83 -18.13
C ALA A 594 -21.02 24.12 -18.83
N ASN A 595 -21.84 23.99 -19.88
CA ASN A 595 -22.52 25.10 -20.54
C ASN A 595 -23.81 25.57 -19.85
N GLY A 596 -24.08 25.10 -18.63
CA GLY A 596 -25.14 25.64 -17.78
C GLY A 596 -26.54 25.04 -17.94
N LYS A 597 -26.75 24.02 -18.78
CA LYS A 597 -28.05 23.29 -18.84
C LYS A 597 -28.29 22.57 -17.51
N LYS A 598 -29.52 22.66 -16.99
CA LYS A 598 -29.88 22.17 -15.65
C LYS A 598 -31.09 21.25 -15.68
N VAL A 599 -31.07 20.25 -14.79
CA VAL A 599 -32.23 19.42 -14.45
C VAL A 599 -32.24 19.16 -12.96
N THR A 600 -33.43 19.02 -12.36
CA THR A 600 -33.59 18.89 -10.91
C THR A 600 -34.37 17.63 -10.53
N CYS A 601 -34.11 17.15 -9.31
CA CYS A 601 -34.84 16.07 -8.67
C CYS A 601 -35.26 16.53 -7.26
N LYS A 602 -36.56 16.44 -6.96
CA LYS A 602 -37.09 16.71 -5.62
C LYS A 602 -36.84 15.48 -4.73
N VAL A 603 -36.03 15.65 -3.69
CA VAL A 603 -35.68 14.59 -2.74
C VAL A 603 -36.47 14.78 -1.46
N LYS A 604 -37.26 13.78 -1.09
CA LYS A 604 -38.01 13.71 0.16
C LYS A 604 -37.44 12.61 1.02
N VAL A 605 -36.91 12.99 2.19
CA VAL A 605 -36.41 12.04 3.19
C VAL A 605 -37.48 11.87 4.27
N VAL A 606 -37.90 10.64 4.54
CA VAL A 606 -38.83 10.28 5.62
C VAL A 606 -38.12 9.49 6.73
N PRO A 607 -38.68 9.40 7.95
CA PRO A 607 -38.11 8.57 9.01
C PRO A 607 -37.87 7.12 8.57
N GLY A 608 -36.84 6.50 9.18
CA GLY A 608 -36.56 5.07 9.04
C GLY A 608 -37.72 4.17 9.53
N THR A 609 -37.54 2.86 9.39
CA THR A 609 -38.55 1.87 9.86
C THR A 609 -38.13 1.31 11.21
N ALA A 610 -38.95 1.50 12.24
CA ALA A 610 -38.73 0.90 13.55
C ALA A 610 -39.16 -0.57 13.58
N THR A 611 -38.55 -1.32 14.48
CA THR A 611 -38.84 -2.71 14.81
C THR A 611 -39.46 -2.76 16.19
N ILE A 612 -40.70 -3.24 16.27
CA ILE A 612 -41.48 -3.33 17.51
C ILE A 612 -41.55 -4.76 18.02
N LYS A 613 -41.52 -4.90 19.35
CA LYS A 613 -41.75 -6.14 20.09
C LYS A 613 -42.90 -5.94 21.08
N ALA A 614 -43.87 -6.84 21.05
CA ALA A 614 -45.00 -6.87 21.98
C ALA A 614 -44.83 -8.06 22.93
N THR A 615 -44.97 -7.81 24.23
CA THR A 615 -44.81 -8.83 25.28
C THR A 615 -45.93 -8.75 26.29
N ASN A 616 -46.38 -9.89 26.81
CA ASN A 616 -47.34 -9.92 27.91
C ASN A 616 -46.77 -9.17 29.12
N ASN A 617 -47.58 -8.30 29.74
CA ASN A 617 -47.23 -7.56 30.95
C ASN A 617 -48.33 -7.62 32.03
N GLY A 618 -49.08 -8.72 32.08
CA GLY A 618 -50.10 -8.98 33.10
C GLY A 618 -51.42 -9.43 32.49
N TYR A 619 -52.42 -9.66 33.34
CA TYR A 619 -53.70 -10.23 32.92
C TYR A 619 -54.49 -9.32 31.95
N ASN A 620 -54.27 -8.00 31.96
CA ASN A 620 -54.98 -7.03 31.13
C ASN A 620 -54.05 -6.01 30.44
N SER A 621 -52.76 -6.31 30.28
CA SER A 621 -51.84 -5.36 29.64
C SER A 621 -50.71 -6.01 28.84
N ILE A 622 -50.23 -5.29 27.82
CA ILE A 622 -49.12 -5.66 26.95
C ILE A 622 -48.07 -4.55 26.98
N LYS A 623 -46.79 -4.91 27.13
CA LYS A 623 -45.65 -3.98 27.01
C LYS A 623 -45.10 -4.04 25.59
N LEU A 624 -45.02 -2.88 24.97
CA LEU A 624 -44.43 -2.65 23.65
C LEU A 624 -43.06 -2.01 23.84
N THR A 625 -42.06 -2.47 23.09
CA THR A 625 -40.71 -1.87 23.03
C THR A 625 -40.23 -1.82 21.58
N TRP A 626 -39.43 -0.83 21.21
CA TRP A 626 -38.88 -0.71 19.86
C TRP A 626 -37.49 -0.07 19.85
N ASN A 627 -36.75 -0.21 18.75
CA ASN A 627 -35.48 0.49 18.57
C ASN A 627 -35.71 1.99 18.33
N LYS A 628 -34.84 2.81 18.92
CA LYS A 628 -34.85 4.26 18.71
C LYS A 628 -34.53 4.56 17.23
N LEU A 629 -35.37 5.34 16.58
CA LEU A 629 -35.07 5.97 15.30
C LEU A 629 -34.35 7.30 15.55
N GLY A 630 -33.31 7.58 14.78
CA GLY A 630 -32.71 8.90 14.73
C GLY A 630 -33.64 9.89 14.02
N ASP A 631 -33.58 11.15 14.46
CA ASP A 631 -34.22 12.28 13.78
C ASP A 631 -35.75 12.15 13.61
N VAL A 632 -36.45 11.84 14.72
CA VAL A 632 -37.92 11.77 14.80
C VAL A 632 -38.47 12.63 15.93
N THR A 633 -39.63 13.26 15.70
CA THR A 633 -40.37 13.99 16.74
C THR A 633 -41.18 13.03 17.61
N GLY A 634 -41.60 11.89 17.06
CA GLY A 634 -42.40 10.93 17.81
C GLY A 634 -42.76 9.66 17.06
N TYR A 635 -43.57 8.84 17.72
CA TYR A 635 -44.08 7.58 17.18
C TYR A 635 -45.59 7.52 17.26
N TRP A 636 -46.21 6.92 16.25
CA TRP A 636 -47.59 6.48 16.27
C TRP A 636 -47.65 4.98 16.53
N ILE A 637 -48.41 4.60 17.55
CA ILE A 637 -48.61 3.22 17.96
C ILE A 637 -50.00 2.79 17.53
N TYR A 638 -50.06 1.69 16.80
CA TYR A 638 -51.29 1.14 16.24
C TYR A 638 -51.60 -0.20 16.88
N ARG A 639 -52.88 -0.46 17.12
CA ARG A 639 -53.39 -1.74 17.61
C ARG A 639 -54.55 -2.23 16.76
N LYS A 640 -54.66 -3.54 16.60
CA LYS A 640 -55.88 -4.21 16.10
C LYS A 640 -56.09 -5.55 16.79
N THR A 641 -57.27 -6.12 16.62
CA THR A 641 -57.58 -7.51 16.92
C THR A 641 -57.56 -8.35 15.63
N SER A 642 -57.88 -9.64 15.72
CA SER A 642 -58.17 -10.43 14.51
C SER A 642 -59.38 -9.84 13.78
N GLY A 643 -59.37 -9.85 12.45
CA GLY A 643 -60.47 -9.32 11.62
C GLY A 643 -60.65 -7.80 11.55
N SER A 644 -60.08 -7.00 12.48
CA SER A 644 -60.31 -5.55 12.51
C SER A 644 -59.23 -4.73 11.76
N LYS A 645 -59.53 -3.47 11.42
CA LYS A 645 -58.52 -2.49 10.96
C LYS A 645 -57.64 -2.00 12.12
N TYR A 646 -56.43 -1.52 11.82
CA TYR A 646 -55.53 -0.88 12.80
C TYR A 646 -56.07 0.49 13.23
N LYS A 647 -56.20 0.71 14.54
CA LYS A 647 -56.50 2.01 15.15
C LYS A 647 -55.26 2.57 15.85
N THR A 648 -55.08 3.89 15.82
CA THR A 648 -54.02 4.55 16.60
C THR A 648 -54.43 4.53 18.06
N ILE A 649 -53.55 4.05 18.95
CA ILE A 649 -53.82 3.99 20.39
C ILE A 649 -52.96 4.97 21.20
N ALA A 650 -51.86 5.45 20.63
CA ALA A 650 -51.01 6.43 21.27
C ALA A 650 -50.12 7.18 20.27
N LYS A 651 -49.74 8.40 20.67
CA LYS A 651 -48.64 9.17 20.09
C LYS A 651 -47.66 9.45 21.22
N VAL A 652 -46.39 9.13 21.03
CA VAL A 652 -45.35 9.31 22.06
C VAL A 652 -44.18 10.09 21.51
N SER A 653 -43.43 10.74 22.40
CA SER A 653 -42.20 11.49 22.08
C SER A 653 -41.16 10.62 21.36
N GLY A 654 -40.31 11.24 20.55
CA GLY A 654 -39.20 10.59 19.83
C GLY A 654 -38.15 9.96 20.76
N THR A 655 -38.09 10.39 22.02
CA THR A 655 -37.21 9.79 23.05
C THR A 655 -37.82 8.55 23.69
N THR A 656 -39.13 8.32 23.53
CA THR A 656 -39.82 7.17 24.11
C THR A 656 -39.61 5.92 23.26
N VAL A 657 -39.16 4.84 23.89
CA VAL A 657 -38.91 3.52 23.26
C VAL A 657 -39.74 2.38 23.86
N SER A 658 -40.70 2.71 24.73
CA SER A 658 -41.57 1.74 25.42
C SER A 658 -42.97 2.32 25.63
N TYR A 659 -44.00 1.47 25.53
CA TYR A 659 -45.39 1.83 25.83
C TYR A 659 -46.14 0.67 26.47
N LYS A 660 -46.95 0.94 27.49
CA LYS A 660 -47.79 -0.06 28.16
C LYS A 660 -49.25 0.12 27.76
N ASP A 661 -49.77 -0.81 26.97
CA ASP A 661 -51.17 -0.86 26.58
C ASP A 661 -51.98 -1.59 27.66
N LYS A 662 -52.94 -0.90 28.30
CA LYS A 662 -53.71 -1.36 29.47
C LYS A 662 -55.17 -1.65 29.07
N ASN A 663 -55.96 -2.14 30.02
CA ASN A 663 -57.40 -2.40 29.88
C ASN A 663 -57.73 -3.37 28.73
N LEU A 664 -56.86 -4.36 28.52
CA LEU A 664 -57.01 -5.38 27.48
C LEU A 664 -57.77 -6.59 28.02
N VAL A 665 -58.51 -7.27 27.15
CA VAL A 665 -59.22 -8.51 27.50
C VAL A 665 -58.22 -9.67 27.59
N THR A 666 -58.25 -10.40 28.70
CA THR A 666 -57.38 -11.55 28.93
C THR A 666 -57.57 -12.62 27.85
N GLY A 667 -56.48 -13.21 27.37
CA GLY A 667 -56.49 -14.24 26.32
C GLY A 667 -56.70 -13.71 24.90
N LYS A 668 -57.25 -12.50 24.74
CA LYS A 668 -57.47 -11.91 23.41
C LYS A 668 -56.15 -11.50 22.76
N LYS A 669 -55.96 -11.90 21.49
CA LYS A 669 -54.75 -11.62 20.71
C LYS A 669 -54.81 -10.22 20.08
N TYR A 670 -53.80 -9.41 20.36
CA TYR A 670 -53.63 -8.06 19.84
C TYR A 670 -52.39 -7.98 18.94
N TYR A 671 -52.51 -7.20 17.88
CA TYR A 671 -51.45 -6.96 16.90
C TYR A 671 -51.08 -5.48 16.90
N TYR A 672 -49.79 -5.21 16.88
CA TYR A 672 -49.22 -3.88 17.01
C TYR A 672 -48.31 -3.55 15.85
N LYS A 673 -48.42 -2.31 15.38
CA LYS A 673 -47.46 -1.68 14.45
C LYS A 673 -47.03 -0.34 15.03
N ILE A 674 -45.84 0.10 14.67
CA ILE A 674 -45.33 1.42 15.03
C ILE A 674 -44.85 2.16 13.79
N LYS A 675 -44.89 3.49 13.84
CA LYS A 675 -44.39 4.35 12.77
C LYS A 675 -43.76 5.62 13.35
N GLY A 676 -42.52 5.91 12.99
CA GLY A 676 -41.87 7.19 13.31
C GLY A 676 -42.43 8.34 12.47
N TYR A 677 -42.47 9.54 13.04
CA TYR A 677 -42.75 10.77 12.33
C TYR A 677 -41.80 11.89 12.77
N LYS A 678 -41.54 12.85 11.88
CA LYS A 678 -40.87 14.12 12.23
C LYS A 678 -41.71 15.29 11.75
N LYS A 679 -41.88 16.28 12.62
CA LYS A 679 -42.45 17.59 12.28
C LYS A 679 -41.30 18.55 11.95
N VAL A 680 -41.43 19.25 10.84
CA VAL A 680 -40.53 20.35 10.44
C VAL A 680 -41.42 21.51 10.01
N GLY A 681 -41.44 22.58 10.81
CA GLY A 681 -42.46 23.63 10.68
C GLY A 681 -43.87 23.04 10.74
N LYS A 682 -44.72 23.38 9.76
CA LYS A 682 -46.10 22.87 9.63
C LYS A 682 -46.20 21.46 9.02
N THR A 683 -45.13 20.93 8.44
CA THR A 683 -45.15 19.66 7.68
C THR A 683 -44.81 18.45 8.56
N THR A 684 -45.61 17.38 8.45
CA THR A 684 -45.34 16.10 9.15
C THR A 684 -44.87 15.02 8.18
N TYR A 685 -43.60 14.64 8.28
CA TYR A 685 -42.99 13.55 7.53
C TYR A 685 -43.24 12.21 8.22
N LYS A 686 -43.80 11.26 7.49
CA LYS A 686 -44.31 9.99 8.01
C LYS A 686 -43.47 8.84 7.45
N GLY A 687 -42.80 8.08 8.34
CA GLY A 687 -42.10 6.86 7.94
C GLY A 687 -43.05 5.72 7.57
N SER A 688 -42.50 4.56 7.22
CA SER A 688 -43.30 3.34 6.98
C SER A 688 -43.75 2.69 8.30
N LYS A 689 -44.93 2.05 8.31
CA LYS A 689 -45.34 1.22 9.46
C LYS A 689 -44.41 0.01 9.57
N SER A 690 -44.06 -0.38 10.80
CA SER A 690 -43.28 -1.58 11.08
C SER A 690 -43.98 -2.86 10.62
N LYS A 691 -43.23 -3.97 10.57
CA LYS A 691 -43.84 -5.31 10.63
C LYS A 691 -44.68 -5.44 11.91
N ALA A 692 -45.72 -6.26 11.86
CA ALA A 692 -46.62 -6.44 13.00
C ALA A 692 -45.98 -7.32 14.08
N SER A 693 -46.10 -6.90 15.34
CA SER A 693 -45.81 -7.75 16.50
C SER A 693 -47.11 -8.10 17.22
N LYS A 694 -47.23 -9.30 17.78
CA LYS A 694 -48.46 -9.77 18.42
C LYS A 694 -48.20 -10.33 19.81
N ALA A 695 -49.15 -10.10 20.72
CA ALA A 695 -49.17 -10.67 22.06
C ALA A 695 -50.61 -10.74 22.56
N TYR A 696 -50.83 -11.44 23.67
CA TYR A 696 -52.10 -11.45 24.37
C TYR A 696 -51.86 -11.33 25.88
N PRO A 697 -52.74 -10.64 26.63
CA PRO A 697 -52.64 -10.55 28.08
C PRO A 697 -52.90 -11.92 28.71
N LYS A 698 -52.10 -12.29 29.71
CA LYS A 698 -52.34 -13.49 30.53
C LYS A 698 -51.75 -13.31 31.93
N PRO A 699 -52.23 -14.06 32.95
CA PRO A 699 -51.71 -13.96 34.30
C PRO A 699 -50.18 -14.02 34.36
N ALA A 700 -49.60 -13.21 35.24
CA ALA A 700 -48.15 -13.18 35.44
C ALA A 700 -47.64 -14.54 35.92
N LYS A 701 -46.35 -14.81 35.68
CA LYS A 701 -45.69 -16.00 36.20
C LYS A 701 -45.78 -16.01 37.73
N VAL A 702 -46.25 -17.11 38.31
CA VAL A 702 -46.34 -17.27 39.77
C VAL A 702 -44.91 -17.33 40.35
N LYS A 703 -44.70 -16.66 41.48
CA LYS A 703 -43.48 -16.77 42.29
C LYS A 703 -43.79 -17.56 43.56
N ILE A 704 -43.37 -18.82 43.61
CA ILE A 704 -43.37 -19.61 44.85
C ILE A 704 -42.39 -18.95 45.82
N THR A 705 -42.87 -18.57 47.00
CA THR A 705 -42.08 -17.90 48.03
C THR A 705 -41.39 -18.91 48.94
N SER A 706 -42.08 -19.98 49.32
CA SER A 706 -41.50 -21.05 50.15
C SER A 706 -42.26 -22.37 49.98
N ILE A 707 -41.59 -23.45 50.38
CA ILE A 707 -42.18 -24.78 50.57
C ILE A 707 -41.65 -25.33 51.90
N LYS A 708 -42.56 -25.82 52.75
CA LYS A 708 -42.25 -26.32 54.09
C LYS A 708 -42.71 -27.77 54.22
N SER A 709 -41.90 -28.64 54.83
CA SER A 709 -42.34 -29.99 55.20
C SER A 709 -43.39 -29.90 56.32
N THR A 710 -44.34 -30.84 56.33
CA THR A 710 -45.36 -30.99 57.39
C THR A 710 -45.39 -32.44 57.85
N ALA A 711 -46.05 -32.75 58.99
CA ALA A 711 -46.09 -34.11 59.54
C ALA A 711 -46.52 -35.17 58.50
N LYS A 712 -47.58 -34.88 57.72
CA LYS A 712 -48.16 -35.78 56.71
C LYS A 712 -47.89 -35.35 55.26
N GLY A 713 -47.05 -34.34 54.99
CA GLY A 713 -46.97 -33.74 53.65
C GLY A 713 -45.99 -32.58 53.46
N ALA A 714 -46.31 -31.69 52.50
CA ALA A 714 -45.58 -30.44 52.26
C ALA A 714 -46.55 -29.29 51.95
N LYS A 715 -46.28 -28.11 52.52
CA LYS A 715 -47.09 -26.90 52.34
C LYS A 715 -46.35 -25.86 51.50
N LEU A 716 -46.98 -25.44 50.41
CA LEU A 716 -46.45 -24.46 49.46
C LEU A 716 -47.05 -23.07 49.71
N TYR A 717 -46.24 -22.03 49.48
CA TYR A 717 -46.64 -20.63 49.54
C TYR A 717 -46.19 -19.89 48.27
N TRP A 718 -47.01 -18.97 47.77
CA TRP A 718 -46.66 -18.15 46.61
C TRP A 718 -47.19 -16.72 46.72
N LYS A 719 -46.66 -15.79 45.91
CA LYS A 719 -47.20 -14.43 45.83
C LYS A 719 -48.55 -14.42 45.09
N LYS A 720 -49.50 -13.62 45.59
CA LYS A 720 -50.79 -13.34 44.92
C LYS A 720 -50.53 -12.81 43.50
N VAL A 721 -51.15 -13.40 42.49
CA VAL A 721 -51.09 -12.91 41.10
C VAL A 721 -52.31 -12.04 40.83
N ALA A 722 -52.07 -10.78 40.45
CA ALA A 722 -53.15 -9.84 40.11
C ALA A 722 -53.99 -10.37 38.94
N GLY A 723 -55.31 -10.33 39.11
CA GLY A 723 -56.30 -10.78 38.12
C GLY A 723 -56.34 -12.28 37.86
N ALA A 724 -55.73 -13.13 38.69
CA ALA A 724 -55.96 -14.57 38.62
C ALA A 724 -57.33 -14.91 39.22
N SER A 725 -58.05 -15.86 38.64
CA SER A 725 -59.23 -16.50 39.28
C SER A 725 -58.79 -17.59 40.26
N GLY A 726 -57.60 -18.16 40.04
CA GLY A 726 -57.09 -19.24 40.85
C GLY A 726 -55.69 -19.72 40.45
N TYR A 727 -55.27 -20.83 41.03
CA TYR A 727 -53.96 -21.45 40.80
C TYR A 727 -54.09 -22.94 40.54
N VAL A 728 -53.23 -23.45 39.65
CA VAL A 728 -53.07 -24.90 39.43
C VAL A 728 -51.69 -25.31 39.94
N ILE A 729 -51.68 -26.26 40.86
CA ILE A 729 -50.47 -26.84 41.43
C ILE A 729 -50.20 -28.16 40.73
N HIS A 730 -48.97 -28.32 40.28
CA HIS A 730 -48.48 -29.58 39.73
C HIS A 730 -47.30 -30.12 40.54
N ARG A 731 -47.20 -31.45 40.61
CA ARG A 731 -46.13 -32.19 41.29
C ARG A 731 -45.46 -33.17 40.34
N SER A 732 -44.19 -33.45 40.56
CA SER A 732 -43.47 -34.61 40.01
C SER A 732 -42.55 -35.20 41.07
N GLU A 733 -42.17 -36.47 40.90
CA GLU A 733 -41.12 -37.13 41.69
C GLU A 733 -39.73 -36.96 41.05
N SER A 734 -39.66 -36.33 39.88
CA SER A 734 -38.42 -35.98 39.19
C SER A 734 -38.41 -34.51 38.76
N LYS A 735 -37.24 -33.87 38.80
CA LYS A 735 -37.06 -32.47 38.39
C LYS A 735 -37.46 -32.26 36.93
N THR A 736 -37.13 -33.23 36.08
CA THR A 736 -37.34 -33.25 34.62
C THR A 736 -38.50 -34.16 34.20
N GLY A 737 -39.06 -34.92 35.13
CA GLY A 737 -40.13 -35.88 34.85
C GLY A 737 -41.50 -35.26 34.53
N LYS A 738 -42.48 -36.14 34.29
CA LYS A 738 -43.87 -35.75 34.05
C LYS A 738 -44.46 -35.10 35.31
N TYR A 739 -45.02 -33.91 35.16
CA TYR A 739 -45.72 -33.21 36.23
C TYR A 739 -47.22 -33.48 36.12
N THR A 740 -47.85 -33.92 37.20
CA THR A 740 -49.30 -34.15 37.29
C THR A 740 -49.98 -33.01 38.05
N LYS A 741 -51.20 -32.65 37.64
CA LYS A 741 -52.04 -31.68 38.36
C LYS A 741 -52.51 -32.34 39.65
N ILE A 742 -52.14 -31.77 40.80
CA ILE A 742 -52.54 -32.29 42.12
C ILE A 742 -53.66 -31.46 42.75
N LYS A 743 -53.76 -30.17 42.38
CA LYS A 743 -54.83 -29.31 42.89
C LYS A 743 -55.11 -28.15 41.96
N GLU A 744 -56.39 -27.82 41.88
CA GLU A 744 -56.87 -26.52 41.40
C GLU A 744 -57.48 -25.75 42.57
N ILE A 745 -57.02 -24.51 42.74
CA ILE A 745 -57.54 -23.58 43.73
C ILE A 745 -58.37 -22.53 43.01
N LYS A 746 -59.68 -22.49 43.29
CA LYS A 746 -60.66 -21.59 42.67
C LYS A 746 -60.82 -20.21 43.36
N LYS A 747 -59.84 -19.80 44.18
CA LYS A 747 -59.84 -18.52 44.92
C LYS A 747 -58.49 -17.82 44.80
N GLN A 748 -58.48 -16.58 44.29
CA GLN A 748 -57.26 -15.78 44.09
C GLN A 748 -56.47 -15.51 45.38
N THR A 749 -57.18 -15.34 46.50
CA THR A 749 -56.61 -15.02 47.83
C THR A 749 -55.98 -16.23 48.51
N LYS A 750 -56.32 -17.45 48.08
CA LYS A 750 -55.73 -18.68 48.64
C LYS A 750 -54.36 -18.94 48.01
N ILE A 751 -53.34 -18.37 48.65
CA ILE A 751 -51.94 -18.36 48.21
C ILE A 751 -51.06 -19.46 48.86
N SER A 752 -51.70 -20.49 49.41
CA SER A 752 -51.01 -21.67 49.94
C SER A 752 -51.78 -22.96 49.66
N TYR A 753 -51.05 -24.08 49.65
CA TYR A 753 -51.62 -25.42 49.50
C TYR A 753 -50.85 -26.43 50.34
N ASN A 754 -51.56 -27.24 51.11
CA ASN A 754 -50.99 -28.36 51.87
C ASN A 754 -51.20 -29.65 51.06
N ASN A 755 -50.13 -30.24 50.55
CA ASN A 755 -50.13 -31.51 49.83
C ASN A 755 -49.81 -32.64 50.81
N THR A 756 -50.80 -33.47 51.14
CA THR A 756 -50.70 -34.59 52.10
C THR A 756 -50.43 -35.93 51.41
N GLY A 757 -50.10 -36.97 52.18
CA GLY A 757 -49.89 -38.33 51.66
C GLY A 757 -48.56 -38.51 50.92
N LEU A 758 -47.53 -37.77 51.34
CA LEU A 758 -46.18 -37.89 50.80
C LEU A 758 -45.37 -38.91 51.59
N LEU A 759 -44.58 -39.73 50.90
CA LEU A 759 -43.74 -40.75 51.52
C LEU A 759 -42.49 -40.11 52.15
N LYS A 760 -42.19 -40.47 53.40
CA LYS A 760 -40.98 -40.04 54.12
C LYS A 760 -39.73 -40.48 53.34
N GLY A 761 -38.74 -39.61 53.26
CA GLY A 761 -37.49 -39.84 52.55
C GLY A 761 -37.52 -39.51 51.05
N LYS A 762 -38.70 -39.33 50.42
CA LYS A 762 -38.82 -39.02 48.98
C LYS A 762 -38.76 -37.53 48.68
N THR A 763 -38.17 -37.17 47.54
CA THR A 763 -38.08 -35.79 47.03
C THR A 763 -39.20 -35.50 46.02
N TYR A 764 -39.87 -34.36 46.20
CA TYR A 764 -40.97 -33.93 45.33
C TYR A 764 -40.70 -32.55 44.74
N TYR A 765 -41.04 -32.38 43.47
CA TYR A 765 -40.88 -31.16 42.70
C TYR A 765 -42.23 -30.52 42.38
N TYR A 766 -42.33 -29.21 42.56
CA TYR A 766 -43.57 -28.47 42.40
C TYR A 766 -43.41 -27.28 41.48
N LYS A 767 -44.45 -27.03 40.69
CA LYS A 767 -44.64 -25.80 39.94
C LYS A 767 -46.09 -25.33 40.04
N VAL A 768 -46.27 -24.03 40.14
CA VAL A 768 -47.59 -23.40 40.28
C VAL A 768 -47.79 -22.46 39.10
N MET A 769 -48.99 -22.44 38.54
CA MET A 769 -49.38 -21.46 37.54
C MET A 769 -50.70 -20.79 37.93
N ALA A 770 -50.83 -19.51 37.62
CA ALA A 770 -52.08 -18.79 37.80
C ALA A 770 -52.95 -18.97 36.55
N TYR A 771 -54.26 -19.02 36.74
CA TYR A 771 -55.23 -18.98 35.64
C TYR A 771 -56.23 -17.85 35.86
N ARG A 772 -56.86 -17.39 34.79
CA ARG A 772 -58.03 -16.52 34.82
C ARG A 772 -59.15 -17.18 34.04
N ASN A 773 -60.31 -17.30 34.65
CA ASN A 773 -61.53 -17.79 34.05
C ASN A 773 -62.34 -16.58 33.54
N MET A 774 -62.64 -16.58 32.24
CA MET A 774 -63.46 -15.58 31.56
C MET A 774 -64.70 -16.30 31.03
N SER A 775 -65.75 -16.41 31.84
CA SER A 775 -67.02 -17.06 31.49
C SER A 775 -66.85 -18.47 30.88
N GLY A 776 -66.08 -19.33 31.55
CA GLY A 776 -65.81 -20.71 31.12
C GLY A 776 -64.49 -20.87 30.34
N ILE A 777 -63.90 -19.79 29.83
CA ILE A 777 -62.64 -19.83 29.08
C ILE A 777 -61.45 -19.61 30.04
N TYR A 778 -60.57 -20.61 30.15
CA TYR A 778 -59.41 -20.58 31.04
C TYR A 778 -58.15 -20.09 30.30
N VAL A 779 -57.59 -18.96 30.75
CA VAL A 779 -56.32 -18.43 30.26
C VAL A 779 -55.24 -18.63 31.31
N TYR A 780 -54.25 -19.42 30.94
CA TYR A 780 -53.18 -19.86 31.82
C TYR A 780 -51.92 -18.99 31.69
N GLY A 781 -51.35 -18.62 32.85
CA GLY A 781 -50.02 -17.98 32.95
C GLY A 781 -48.89 -18.97 32.67
N LYS A 782 -47.63 -18.50 32.74
CA LYS A 782 -46.47 -19.40 32.73
C LYS A 782 -46.34 -20.10 34.08
N TYR A 783 -45.85 -21.34 34.07
CA TYR A 783 -45.42 -22.03 35.28
C TYR A 783 -44.37 -21.22 36.04
N SER A 784 -44.45 -21.27 37.38
CA SER A 784 -43.39 -20.81 38.27
C SER A 784 -42.08 -21.51 37.96
N THR A 785 -40.99 -20.97 38.51
CA THR A 785 -39.78 -21.78 38.64
C THR A 785 -40.09 -22.99 39.54
N VAL A 786 -39.51 -24.14 39.21
CA VAL A 786 -39.70 -25.38 39.98
C VAL A 786 -39.08 -25.21 41.38
N LYS A 787 -39.77 -25.71 42.41
CA LYS A 787 -39.26 -25.82 43.78
C LYS A 787 -39.31 -27.28 44.24
N GLN A 788 -38.34 -27.72 45.02
CA GLN A 788 -38.27 -29.09 45.54
C GLN A 788 -38.38 -29.12 47.06
N ILE A 789 -38.78 -30.26 47.61
CA ILE A 789 -38.77 -30.55 49.05
C ILE A 789 -38.59 -32.07 49.24
N ARG A 790 -37.83 -32.46 50.27
CA ARG A 790 -37.79 -33.84 50.75
C ARG A 790 -38.78 -33.98 51.91
N LYS A 791 -39.71 -34.92 51.82
CA LYS A 791 -40.69 -35.21 52.89
C LYS A 791 -40.08 -36.11 53.95
#